data_AF-A0A4R2JAT4-F1
#
_entry.id   AF-A0A4R2JAT4-F1
#
_cell.length_a   1.000
_cell.length_b   1.000
_cell.length_c   1.000
_cell.angle_alpha   90.00
_cell.angle_beta   90.00
_cell.angle_gamma   90.00
#
_symmetry.space_group_name_H-M   'P 1'
#
loop_
_entity.id
_entity.type
_entity.pdbx_description
1 polymer ?
#
loop_
_entity_poly.entity_id
_entity_poly.type
_entity_poly.pdbx_seq_one_letter_code
_entity_poly.pdbx_strand_id
1 'polypeptide(L)'
;MIHCDCAVLPPPQLTQDIVLVRSVAVGEATRWDDATLHVARGIADDIAVPSVAAVTVDVIAPDERDTPCDTVLDVMPLAAKVDGGIGNGTTRIARGAVLVLTGVDTDGRQLGEAGNSAGVLAERLAGSAAGTPDPSDWIIRVAVTVHAGHRMERRGPAAAHRAADLVADRLRDALLAAPAGAIVEHRVLDEPEARGSRVALVKLVMGQGAMHENLVLPTAPGGVAGATSLIDLGNLPMFLRVNEVRDGALHSLCCVGPSSKETTLHYFRDPLVTALANDPQLHLTGVLVAGSPAEEAGKRFVAERVGAAVAALGVDGAVVATEGFGNNHIDFAAEIAEIAKYGTPTVGVCWSAARGMVVGNEYMFAMVEVNKAASGQESDVLGENTADAADGRRCVAMLKTLMFGADVEPTPRAWDPHVVDDNQRLVDAAAAGGPPTLTPGIRSEVPVSATAPPPLAALRHPLAKTVVTLVSSAGAHCRADQPFRPYADYSLREIPAATPSTEITFASGSYDNSDVNADPNCLFPLERLRELATDGVIRGVAPVHFAMQGGGTEIELVRTRTGPTLVQRLQDTGTDAVVLIGACGSCHRSAVVLQRLIEQAGIPTVIIASLPTVAAQLGAPRIAATDTPMGAALGAPHDPAQQRRILTSAIQLLDTARTPGHITHLPESYRT
;
A
#
# COMPACT_ATOMS: atom_id res chain seq x y z
N MET A 1 24.63 -33.00 -5.89
CA MET A 1 25.21 -31.65 -5.88
C MET A 1 26.01 -31.48 -7.15
N ILE A 2 25.67 -30.49 -7.97
CA ILE A 2 26.50 -30.10 -9.12
C ILE A 2 27.58 -29.18 -8.54
N HIS A 3 28.84 -29.61 -8.53
CA HIS A 3 29.96 -28.73 -8.23
C HIS A 3 30.29 -27.92 -9.51
N CYS A 4 30.12 -26.59 -9.44
CA CYS A 4 30.55 -25.63 -10.45
C CYS A 4 31.76 -24.90 -9.87
N ASP A 5 32.86 -24.78 -10.61
CA ASP A 5 34.02 -23.95 -10.23
C ASP A 5 33.80 -22.46 -10.56
N CYS A 6 32.54 -22.10 -10.77
CA CYS A 6 32.08 -20.79 -11.17
C CYS A 6 32.14 -19.87 -9.94
N ALA A 7 32.77 -18.71 -10.06
CA ALA A 7 32.81 -17.74 -8.97
C ALA A 7 31.37 -17.35 -8.59
N VAL A 8 30.93 -17.80 -7.41
CA VAL A 8 29.71 -17.29 -6.78
C VAL A 8 30.08 -15.92 -6.25
N LEU A 9 29.53 -14.86 -6.87
CA LEU A 9 29.72 -13.51 -6.37
C LEU A 9 29.16 -13.45 -4.93
N PRO A 10 29.87 -12.85 -3.97
CA PRO A 10 29.32 -12.62 -2.64
C PRO A 10 28.04 -11.78 -2.77
N PRO A 11 27.14 -11.84 -1.77
CA PRO A 11 26.04 -10.89 -1.69
C PRO A 11 26.58 -9.46 -1.87
N PRO A 12 25.91 -8.63 -2.67
CA PRO A 12 26.30 -7.24 -2.85
C PRO A 12 26.37 -6.56 -1.47
N GLN A 13 27.40 -5.76 -1.24
CA GLN A 13 27.51 -4.95 -0.04
C GLN A 13 27.65 -3.50 -0.46
N LEU A 14 26.86 -2.63 0.15
CA LEU A 14 26.92 -1.20 -0.10
C LEU A 14 27.68 -0.53 1.05
N THR A 15 28.72 0.23 0.73
CA THR A 15 29.38 1.12 1.69
C THR A 15 29.05 2.56 1.33
N GLN A 16 28.57 3.33 2.31
CA GLN A 16 28.36 4.77 2.17
C GLN A 16 29.40 5.52 2.99
N ASP A 17 30.27 6.24 2.29
CA ASP A 17 31.27 7.14 2.87
C ASP A 17 30.70 8.56 2.93
N ILE A 18 30.42 9.04 4.13
CA ILE A 18 29.83 10.36 4.31
C ILE A 18 30.93 11.41 4.41
N VAL A 19 31.01 12.30 3.42
CA VAL A 19 31.94 13.41 3.36
C VAL A 19 31.26 14.67 3.90
N LEU A 20 31.86 15.31 4.90
CA LEU A 20 31.32 16.54 5.46
C LEU A 20 31.58 17.74 4.54
N VAL A 21 30.52 18.51 4.28
CA VAL A 21 30.57 19.83 3.66
C VAL A 21 30.00 20.83 4.66
N ARG A 22 30.87 21.62 5.28
CA ARG A 22 30.50 22.65 6.27
C ARG A 22 30.09 23.96 5.59
N SER A 23 30.67 24.25 4.43
CA SER A 23 30.41 25.45 3.64
C SER A 23 30.49 25.19 2.15
N VAL A 24 29.78 26.00 1.38
CA VAL A 24 29.88 26.03 -0.09
C VAL A 24 30.29 27.44 -0.51
N ALA A 25 31.28 27.55 -1.39
CA ALA A 25 31.83 28.84 -1.82
C ALA A 25 31.94 28.92 -3.34
N VAL A 26 31.62 30.07 -3.94
CA VAL A 26 31.86 30.30 -5.37
C VAL A 26 33.32 30.67 -5.60
N GLY A 27 33.98 29.99 -6.54
CA GLY A 27 35.40 30.18 -6.85
C GLY A 27 35.74 30.05 -8.34
N GLU A 28 37.03 29.99 -8.66
CA GLU A 28 37.52 29.83 -10.04
C GLU A 28 37.41 28.39 -10.56
N ALA A 29 37.45 27.39 -9.67
CA ALA A 29 37.42 25.97 -10.02
C ALA A 29 36.58 25.17 -9.03
N THR A 30 35.90 24.14 -9.53
CA THR A 30 35.12 23.20 -8.72
C THR A 30 36.05 22.22 -8.03
N ARG A 31 36.06 22.21 -6.70
CA ARG A 31 36.93 21.34 -5.89
C ARG A 31 36.41 21.24 -4.46
N TRP A 32 36.86 20.22 -3.74
CA TRP A 32 36.66 20.12 -2.29
C TRP A 32 37.97 20.46 -1.57
N ASP A 33 37.92 21.31 -0.54
CA ASP A 33 39.07 21.69 0.31
C ASP A 33 38.62 22.08 1.72
N ASP A 34 39.27 21.56 2.76
CA ASP A 34 38.98 21.82 4.20
C ASP A 34 37.48 21.92 4.56
N ALA A 35 36.71 20.86 4.25
CA ALA A 35 35.26 20.80 4.45
C ALA A 35 34.46 21.89 3.71
N THR A 36 35.07 22.56 2.73
CA THR A 36 34.41 23.52 1.84
C THR A 36 34.32 22.95 0.43
N LEU A 37 33.11 22.95 -0.12
CA LEU A 37 32.90 22.64 -1.53
C LEU A 37 32.93 23.94 -2.34
N HIS A 38 33.96 24.10 -3.16
CA HIS A 38 34.06 25.22 -4.09
C HIS A 38 33.30 24.90 -5.37
N VAL A 39 32.41 25.79 -5.79
CA VAL A 39 31.66 25.72 -7.06
C VAL A 39 32.25 26.73 -8.03
N ALA A 40 32.69 26.29 -9.22
CA ALA A 40 33.22 27.20 -10.22
C ALA A 40 32.16 28.22 -10.66
N ARG A 41 32.53 29.49 -10.81
CA ARG A 41 31.61 30.54 -11.28
C ARG A 41 30.98 30.23 -12.64
N GLY A 42 31.72 29.58 -13.53
CA GLY A 42 31.27 29.14 -14.86
C GLY A 42 30.94 27.65 -14.94
N ILE A 43 30.53 27.01 -13.82
CA ILE A 43 30.26 25.56 -13.79
C ILE A 43 29.21 25.09 -14.81
N ALA A 44 28.38 25.99 -15.34
CA ALA A 44 27.35 25.67 -16.32
C ALA A 44 27.58 26.28 -17.72
N ASP A 45 28.64 27.06 -17.94
CA ASP A 45 28.80 27.92 -19.14
C ASP A 45 28.85 27.15 -20.46
N ASP A 46 29.35 25.92 -20.44
CA ASP A 46 29.51 25.03 -21.59
C ASP A 46 28.44 23.92 -21.65
N ILE A 47 27.45 23.94 -20.75
CA ILE A 47 26.37 22.95 -20.76
C ILE A 47 25.39 23.27 -21.89
N ALA A 48 25.38 22.41 -22.90
CA ALA A 48 24.46 22.47 -24.03
C ALA A 48 23.58 21.21 -24.07
N VAL A 49 22.29 21.36 -23.78
CA VAL A 49 21.29 20.28 -23.84
C VAL A 49 20.15 20.71 -24.77
N PRO A 50 19.72 19.88 -25.74
CA PRO A 50 18.57 20.19 -26.57
C PRO A 50 17.33 20.51 -25.74
N SER A 51 16.57 21.55 -26.12
CA SER A 51 15.43 22.11 -25.36
C SER A 51 15.78 23.08 -24.23
N VAL A 52 17.05 23.19 -23.84
CA VAL A 52 17.50 24.13 -22.80
C VAL A 52 18.02 25.41 -23.45
N ALA A 53 17.48 26.54 -23.03
CA ALA A 53 17.89 27.88 -23.44
C ALA A 53 19.00 28.46 -22.55
N ALA A 54 18.94 28.18 -21.24
CA ALA A 54 19.92 28.67 -20.27
C ALA A 54 19.99 27.75 -19.04
N VAL A 55 21.17 27.71 -18.43
CA VAL A 55 21.44 27.05 -17.15
C VAL A 55 22.23 28.03 -16.29
N THR A 56 21.74 28.34 -15.09
CA THR A 56 22.47 29.15 -14.10
C THR A 56 22.61 28.40 -12.80
N VAL A 57 23.71 28.65 -12.09
CA VAL A 57 23.98 28.02 -10.80
C VAL A 57 24.25 29.09 -9.76
N ASP A 58 23.54 29.00 -8.64
CA ASP A 58 23.75 29.84 -7.48
C ASP A 58 23.84 29.00 -6.20
N VAL A 59 24.51 29.55 -5.19
CA VAL A 59 24.75 28.90 -3.90
C VAL A 59 23.99 29.69 -2.85
N ILE A 60 23.16 29.02 -2.07
CA ILE A 60 22.30 29.60 -1.06
C ILE A 60 22.70 29.02 0.29
N ALA A 61 23.13 29.90 1.21
CA ALA A 61 23.47 29.50 2.56
C ALA A 61 22.21 29.09 3.36
N PRO A 62 22.34 28.28 4.42
CA PRO A 62 21.22 27.88 5.27
C PRO A 62 20.38 29.07 5.79
N ASP A 63 21.01 30.20 6.08
CA ASP A 63 20.41 31.44 6.59
C ASP A 63 19.99 32.43 5.48
N GLU A 64 20.18 32.09 4.20
CA GLU A 64 19.86 32.95 3.04
C GLU A 64 18.69 32.40 2.19
N ARG A 65 17.88 31.49 2.75
CA ARG A 65 16.76 30.86 2.03
C ARG A 65 15.55 31.79 1.78
N ASP A 66 15.57 33.01 2.31
CA ASP A 66 14.58 34.06 2.00
C ASP A 66 14.85 34.72 0.63
N THR A 67 14.95 33.90 -0.41
CA THR A 67 15.29 34.31 -1.78
C THR A 67 14.21 33.87 -2.76
N PRO A 68 13.95 34.62 -3.85
CA PRO A 68 13.04 34.20 -4.90
C PRO A 68 13.46 32.86 -5.51
N CYS A 69 12.48 32.02 -5.80
CA CYS A 69 12.67 30.71 -6.40
C CYS A 69 11.56 30.44 -7.41
N ASP A 70 11.95 29.94 -8.58
CA ASP A 70 11.03 29.28 -9.50
C ASP A 70 10.61 27.91 -8.94
N THR A 71 9.64 27.27 -9.58
CA THR A 71 9.16 25.98 -9.13
C THR A 71 10.31 24.97 -9.07
N VAL A 72 10.41 24.30 -7.93
CA VAL A 72 11.38 23.24 -7.70
C VAL A 72 10.88 21.99 -8.43
N LEU A 73 11.67 21.52 -9.39
CA LEU A 73 11.40 20.29 -10.13
C LEU A 73 11.97 19.07 -9.42
N ASP A 74 13.06 19.23 -8.67
CA ASP A 74 13.66 18.14 -7.91
C ASP A 74 14.63 18.63 -6.84
N VAL A 75 14.88 17.74 -5.88
CA VAL A 75 15.96 17.86 -4.91
C VAL A 75 16.77 16.58 -5.01
N MET A 76 18.08 16.68 -5.25
CA MET A 76 18.94 15.54 -5.54
C MET A 76 20.09 15.45 -4.53
N PRO A 77 20.45 14.25 -4.05
CA PRO A 77 21.63 14.07 -3.22
C PRO A 77 22.89 14.37 -4.03
N LEU A 78 23.89 15.00 -3.40
CA LEU A 78 25.24 15.05 -3.97
C LEU A 78 26.00 13.78 -3.58
N ALA A 79 25.92 12.76 -4.44
CA ALA A 79 26.54 11.46 -4.20
C ALA A 79 27.18 10.88 -5.48
N ALA A 80 28.27 10.12 -5.31
CA ALA A 80 29.09 9.59 -6.38
C ALA A 80 29.61 8.17 -6.08
N LYS A 81 29.65 7.29 -7.09
CA LYS A 81 30.28 5.97 -6.95
C LYS A 81 31.81 6.13 -6.95
N VAL A 82 32.46 5.52 -5.97
CA VAL A 82 33.92 5.31 -5.95
C VAL A 82 34.25 4.06 -6.77
N ASP A 83 33.49 2.99 -6.53
CA ASP A 83 33.57 1.72 -7.24
C ASP A 83 32.20 1.02 -7.22
N GLY A 84 32.07 -0.07 -7.97
CA GLY A 84 30.82 -0.82 -8.08
C GLY A 84 29.75 -0.09 -8.88
N GLY A 85 28.51 -0.58 -8.76
CA GLY A 85 27.32 0.01 -9.38
C GLY A 85 26.29 0.36 -8.31
N ILE A 86 25.12 0.85 -8.71
CA ILE A 86 24.04 1.15 -7.76
C ILE A 86 23.74 -0.07 -6.86
N GLY A 87 23.75 0.16 -5.55
CA GLY A 87 23.50 -0.85 -4.52
C GLY A 87 24.67 -1.76 -4.19
N ASN A 88 25.87 -1.51 -4.74
CA ASN A 88 27.07 -2.31 -4.46
C ASN A 88 28.37 -1.48 -4.51
N GLY A 89 29.37 -1.86 -3.72
CA GLY A 89 30.65 -1.13 -3.64
C GLY A 89 30.52 0.15 -2.82
N THR A 90 31.42 1.11 -3.02
CA THR A 90 31.44 2.34 -2.22
C THR A 90 30.82 3.54 -2.92
N THR A 91 29.95 4.25 -2.20
CA THR A 91 29.34 5.52 -2.59
C THR A 91 29.79 6.61 -1.64
N ARG A 92 30.32 7.72 -2.16
CA ARG A 92 30.55 8.94 -1.37
C ARG A 92 29.32 9.83 -1.41
N ILE A 93 28.94 10.35 -0.25
CA ILE A 93 27.76 11.20 -0.08
C ILE A 93 28.16 12.47 0.64
N ALA A 94 27.84 13.64 0.09
CA ALA A 94 28.01 14.90 0.79
C ALA A 94 26.94 15.06 1.89
N ARG A 95 27.37 15.41 3.11
CA ARG A 95 26.48 15.88 4.19
C ARG A 95 26.69 17.37 4.39
N GLY A 96 25.60 18.14 4.37
CA GLY A 96 25.63 19.60 4.52
C GLY A 96 25.52 20.36 3.20
N ALA A 97 25.34 19.69 2.06
CA ALA A 97 25.07 20.31 0.77
C ALA A 97 24.17 19.43 -0.11
N VAL A 98 23.27 20.05 -0.86
CA VAL A 98 22.29 19.37 -1.72
C VAL A 98 22.05 20.15 -3.01
N LEU A 99 21.64 19.47 -4.08
CA LEU A 99 21.23 20.13 -5.32
C LEU A 99 19.72 20.36 -5.34
N VAL A 100 19.33 21.55 -5.79
CA VAL A 100 17.93 21.91 -6.04
C VAL A 100 17.79 22.33 -7.50
N LEU A 101 16.94 21.64 -8.26
CA LEU A 101 16.64 21.99 -9.65
C LEU A 101 15.36 22.83 -9.69
N THR A 102 15.42 23.98 -10.37
CA THR A 102 14.25 24.82 -10.66
C THR A 102 14.09 25.04 -12.16
N GLY A 103 12.85 25.31 -12.61
CA GLY A 103 12.58 25.38 -14.04
C GLY A 103 11.49 26.36 -14.48
N VAL A 104 11.80 27.14 -15.51
CA VAL A 104 10.85 27.97 -16.28
C VAL A 104 11.04 27.78 -17.79
N ASP A 105 10.06 28.19 -18.59
CA ASP A 105 10.26 28.35 -20.03
C ASP A 105 10.73 29.77 -20.41
N THR A 106 11.11 29.98 -21.67
CA THR A 106 11.54 31.30 -22.18
C THR A 106 10.45 32.38 -22.14
N ASP A 107 9.19 32.02 -21.91
CA ASP A 107 8.09 32.97 -21.70
C ASP A 107 7.90 33.31 -20.20
N GLY A 108 8.75 32.74 -19.32
CA GLY A 108 8.68 32.91 -17.86
C GLY A 108 7.62 32.06 -17.18
N ARG A 109 7.08 31.03 -17.85
CA ARG A 109 6.07 30.14 -17.26
C ARG A 109 6.74 29.01 -16.49
N GLN A 110 6.19 28.70 -15.31
CA GLN A 110 6.69 27.65 -14.43
C GLN A 110 6.51 26.25 -15.05
N LEU A 111 7.48 25.36 -14.81
CA LEU A 111 7.42 23.94 -15.19
C LEU A 111 6.63 23.14 -14.14
N GLY A 112 5.32 23.36 -14.08
CA GLY A 112 4.39 22.62 -13.21
C GLY A 112 3.02 22.42 -13.85
N GLU A 113 2.28 21.41 -13.36
CA GLU A 113 0.91 21.13 -13.76
C GLU A 113 -0.11 21.71 -12.76
N ALA A 114 -0.28 21.06 -11.59
CA ALA A 114 -1.28 21.41 -10.59
C ALA A 114 -0.59 21.97 -9.34
N GLY A 115 -0.49 23.29 -9.29
CA GLY A 115 0.30 23.98 -8.27
C GLY A 115 1.76 24.16 -8.71
N ASN A 116 2.49 25.00 -8.00
CA ASN A 116 3.92 25.22 -8.22
C ASN A 116 4.56 25.82 -6.97
N SER A 117 5.80 25.44 -6.71
CA SER A 117 6.56 25.89 -5.54
C SER A 117 7.32 27.20 -5.82
N ALA A 118 6.85 28.03 -6.75
CA ALA A 118 7.45 29.34 -6.99
C ALA A 118 7.10 30.34 -5.86
N GLY A 119 8.03 31.20 -5.50
CA GLY A 119 7.87 32.17 -4.41
C GLY A 119 9.16 32.35 -3.61
N VAL A 120 9.02 32.51 -2.30
CA VAL A 120 10.18 32.57 -1.38
C VAL A 120 10.60 31.15 -1.03
N LEU A 121 11.85 30.78 -1.32
CA LEU A 121 12.32 29.39 -1.19
C LEU A 121 12.06 28.80 0.21
N ALA A 122 12.33 29.55 1.27
CA ALA A 122 12.09 29.12 2.65
C ALA A 122 10.63 28.74 2.94
N GLU A 123 9.66 29.38 2.29
CA GLU A 123 8.23 29.11 2.45
C GLU A 123 7.74 27.95 1.57
N ARG A 124 8.56 27.52 0.61
CA ARG A 124 8.19 26.55 -0.43
C ARG A 124 8.83 25.17 -0.27
N LEU A 125 9.58 24.98 0.81
CA LEU A 125 10.20 23.70 1.19
C LEU A 125 9.65 23.25 2.54
N ALA A 126 9.17 22.00 2.63
CA ALA A 126 8.86 21.42 3.93
C ALA A 126 10.14 21.28 4.78
N GLY A 127 10.09 21.72 6.04
CA GLY A 127 11.29 21.82 6.88
C GLY A 127 11.88 20.49 7.41
N SER A 128 11.16 19.37 7.27
CA SER A 128 11.59 18.06 7.81
C SER A 128 11.14 16.85 6.97
N ALA A 129 10.91 17.05 5.67
CA ALA A 129 10.53 15.97 4.77
C ALA A 129 11.76 15.24 4.22
N ALA A 130 11.62 13.93 3.96
CA ALA A 130 12.72 13.13 3.40
C ALA A 130 13.19 13.64 2.02
N GLY A 131 12.30 14.32 1.29
CA GLY A 131 12.56 14.86 -0.04
C GLY A 131 13.08 16.29 -0.10
N THR A 132 13.31 16.97 1.02
CA THR A 132 13.74 18.37 1.05
C THR A 132 15.13 18.55 1.66
N PRO A 133 15.83 19.67 1.37
CA PRO A 133 17.09 20.01 2.03
C PRO A 133 16.96 20.03 3.54
N ASP A 134 17.90 19.43 4.28
CA ASP A 134 17.93 19.57 5.73
C ASP A 134 18.10 21.05 6.10
N PRO A 135 17.59 21.55 7.24
CA PRO A 135 17.66 22.98 7.59
C PRO A 135 19.08 23.56 7.59
N SER A 136 20.09 22.73 7.88
CA SER A 136 21.50 23.11 7.88
C SER A 136 22.21 22.97 6.53
N ASP A 137 21.56 22.42 5.50
CA ASP A 137 22.20 22.17 4.22
C ASP A 137 22.40 23.47 3.44
N TRP A 138 23.57 23.58 2.80
CA TRP A 138 23.78 24.51 1.70
C TRP A 138 23.02 24.01 0.46
N ILE A 139 22.36 24.93 -0.23
CA ILE A 139 21.67 24.62 -1.48
C ILE A 139 22.55 25.08 -2.65
N ILE A 140 22.85 24.16 -3.55
CA ILE A 140 23.41 24.47 -4.88
C ILE A 140 22.23 24.41 -5.84
N ARG A 141 21.66 25.57 -6.16
CA ARG A 141 20.51 25.65 -7.04
C ARG A 141 20.98 25.67 -8.49
N VAL A 142 20.42 24.77 -9.29
CA VAL A 142 20.56 24.76 -10.75
C VAL A 142 19.24 25.23 -11.33
N ALA A 143 19.20 26.47 -11.82
CA ALA A 143 18.03 27.05 -12.46
C ALA A 143 18.13 26.85 -13.97
N VAL A 144 17.11 26.20 -14.55
CA VAL A 144 17.08 25.88 -15.98
C VAL A 144 15.94 26.63 -16.66
N THR A 145 16.25 27.27 -17.78
CA THR A 145 15.25 27.81 -18.70
C THR A 145 15.14 26.91 -19.92
N VAL A 146 13.96 26.32 -20.17
CA VAL A 146 13.68 25.55 -21.39
C VAL A 146 13.03 26.42 -22.46
N HIS A 147 13.09 26.01 -23.73
CA HIS A 147 12.38 26.73 -24.79
C HIS A 147 10.84 26.69 -24.60
N ALA A 148 10.18 27.81 -24.91
CA ALA A 148 8.72 27.90 -24.91
C ALA A 148 8.07 26.75 -25.71
N GLY A 149 6.97 26.23 -25.17
CA GLY A 149 6.26 25.08 -25.74
C GLY A 149 6.78 23.71 -25.30
N HIS A 150 7.95 23.63 -24.63
CA HIS A 150 8.49 22.34 -24.18
C HIS A 150 8.14 22.01 -22.72
N ARG A 151 7.55 22.94 -21.96
CA ARG A 151 7.36 22.81 -20.48
C ARG A 151 6.46 21.64 -20.05
N MET A 152 5.42 21.32 -20.83
CA MET A 152 4.44 20.25 -20.53
C MET A 152 4.71 18.97 -21.33
N GLU A 153 5.83 18.93 -22.04
CA GLU A 153 6.21 17.79 -22.87
C GLU A 153 7.44 17.14 -22.27
N ARG A 154 7.46 15.81 -22.23
CA ARG A 154 8.49 14.98 -21.60
C ARG A 154 9.91 15.47 -21.83
N ARG A 155 10.20 15.91 -23.06
CA ARG A 155 11.51 16.44 -23.48
C ARG A 155 11.99 17.66 -22.70
N GLY A 156 11.09 18.54 -22.25
CA GLY A 156 11.46 19.77 -21.53
C GLY A 156 12.00 19.47 -20.14
N PRO A 157 11.19 18.90 -19.22
CA PRO A 157 11.65 18.47 -17.91
C PRO A 157 12.84 17.51 -17.99
N ALA A 158 12.80 16.50 -18.86
CA ALA A 158 13.93 15.58 -19.02
C ALA A 158 15.24 16.30 -19.43
N ALA A 159 15.15 17.33 -20.26
CA ALA A 159 16.32 18.14 -20.62
C ALA A 159 16.83 19.01 -19.45
N ALA A 160 15.93 19.54 -18.62
CA ALA A 160 16.29 20.30 -17.43
C ALA A 160 17.02 19.43 -16.39
N HIS A 161 16.51 18.21 -16.15
CA HIS A 161 17.17 17.24 -15.28
C HIS A 161 18.53 16.82 -15.82
N ARG A 162 18.66 16.58 -17.14
CA ARG A 162 19.95 16.28 -17.77
C ARG A 162 20.95 17.43 -17.62
N ALA A 163 20.53 18.67 -17.76
CA ALA A 163 21.39 19.83 -17.55
C ALA A 163 21.87 19.93 -16.10
N ALA A 164 20.99 19.67 -15.13
CA ALA A 164 21.36 19.64 -13.72
C ALA A 164 22.30 18.48 -13.37
N ASP A 165 22.11 17.30 -13.96
CA ASP A 165 23.00 16.16 -13.74
C ASP A 165 24.43 16.42 -14.27
N LEU A 166 24.57 17.17 -15.37
CA LEU A 166 25.88 17.60 -15.88
C LEU A 166 26.60 18.58 -14.93
N VAL A 167 25.85 19.43 -14.21
CA VAL A 167 26.42 20.23 -13.11
C VAL A 167 26.78 19.32 -11.94
N ALA A 168 25.90 18.38 -11.59
CA ALA A 168 26.11 17.43 -10.50
C ALA A 168 27.37 16.59 -10.72
N ASP A 169 27.65 16.12 -11.94
CA ASP A 169 28.86 15.35 -12.27
C ASP A 169 30.14 16.11 -11.93
N ARG A 170 30.19 17.42 -12.25
CA ARG A 170 31.35 18.27 -11.90
C ARG A 170 31.53 18.39 -10.38
N LEU A 171 30.43 18.41 -9.63
CA LEU A 171 30.45 18.43 -8.15
C LEU A 171 30.81 17.05 -7.58
N ARG A 172 30.35 15.96 -8.22
CA ARG A 172 30.69 14.57 -7.89
C ARG A 172 32.19 14.34 -8.06
N ASP A 173 32.81 14.87 -9.11
CA ASP A 173 34.26 14.80 -9.30
C ASP A 173 35.02 15.46 -8.14
N ALA A 174 34.57 16.64 -7.69
CA ALA A 174 35.14 17.30 -6.52
C ALA A 174 34.95 16.49 -5.23
N LEU A 175 33.79 15.84 -5.06
CA LEU A 175 33.49 14.96 -3.92
C LEU A 175 34.38 13.69 -3.93
N LEU A 176 34.61 13.10 -5.10
CA LEU A 176 35.51 11.96 -5.28
C LEU A 176 36.98 12.34 -5.06
N ALA A 177 37.37 13.59 -5.34
CA ALA A 177 38.70 14.11 -5.06
C ALA A 177 38.95 14.41 -3.57
N ALA A 178 37.92 14.44 -2.72
CA ALA A 178 38.08 14.67 -1.29
C ALA A 178 39.00 13.61 -0.65
N PRO A 179 39.91 14.00 0.27
CA PRO A 179 40.81 13.06 0.94
C PRO A 179 40.04 12.15 1.91
N ALA A 180 40.59 10.98 2.25
CA ALA A 180 39.95 10.05 3.19
C ALA A 180 39.64 10.68 4.56
N GLY A 181 40.45 11.64 5.03
CA GLY A 181 40.20 12.38 6.27
C GLY A 181 38.97 13.30 6.24
N ALA A 182 38.37 13.52 5.07
CA ALA A 182 37.10 14.24 4.91
C ALA A 182 35.88 13.37 5.25
N ILE A 183 36.06 12.05 5.31
CA ILE A 183 35.00 11.10 5.59
C ILE A 183 34.76 11.10 7.10
N VAL A 184 33.57 11.50 7.51
CA VAL A 184 33.17 11.62 8.92
C VAL A 184 32.37 10.42 9.41
N GLU A 185 31.89 9.59 8.50
CA GLU A 185 31.15 8.38 8.83
C GLU A 185 31.32 7.35 7.70
N HIS A 186 31.58 6.09 8.08
CA HIS A 186 31.57 4.94 7.19
C HIS A 186 30.38 4.07 7.56
N ARG A 187 29.41 3.91 6.65
CA ARG A 187 28.25 3.03 6.86
C ARG A 187 28.36 1.83 5.94
N VAL A 188 28.38 0.64 6.52
CA VAL A 188 28.25 -0.60 5.75
C VAL A 188 26.80 -1.04 5.85
N LEU A 189 26.16 -1.20 4.70
CA LEU A 189 24.77 -1.61 4.55
C LEU A 189 24.75 -2.98 3.87
N ASP A 190 24.39 -4.00 4.64
CA ASP A 190 24.07 -5.32 4.12
C ASP A 190 22.62 -5.33 3.61
N GLU A 191 22.30 -6.23 2.69
CA GLU A 191 20.90 -6.48 2.32
C GLU A 191 20.14 -7.01 3.54
N PRO A 192 18.83 -6.69 3.70
CA PRO A 192 18.07 -7.16 4.85
C PRO A 192 18.14 -8.67 5.00
N GLU A 193 18.53 -9.12 6.19
CA GLU A 193 18.65 -10.55 6.47
C GLU A 193 17.31 -11.26 6.26
N ALA A 194 17.35 -12.49 5.77
CA ALA A 194 16.16 -13.34 5.60
C ALA A 194 15.64 -13.87 6.95
N ARG A 195 15.11 -12.97 7.79
CA ARG A 195 14.52 -13.29 9.10
C ARG A 195 13.14 -12.66 9.24
N GLY A 196 12.21 -13.39 9.84
CA GLY A 196 10.84 -12.91 10.04
C GLY A 196 9.96 -13.07 8.80
N SER A 197 8.81 -12.38 8.81
CA SER A 197 7.82 -12.48 7.75
C SER A 197 8.27 -11.75 6.49
N ARG A 198 8.14 -12.38 5.33
CA ARG A 198 8.56 -11.84 4.05
C ARG A 198 7.59 -10.74 3.63
N VAL A 199 8.09 -9.55 3.34
CA VAL A 199 7.27 -8.43 2.86
C VAL A 199 7.84 -7.83 1.60
N ALA A 200 6.98 -7.21 0.78
CA ALA A 200 7.38 -6.42 -0.37
C ALA A 200 6.84 -4.99 -0.24
N LEU A 201 7.63 -4.02 -0.74
CA LEU A 201 7.16 -2.66 -0.96
C LEU A 201 6.92 -2.46 -2.46
N VAL A 202 5.74 -2.00 -2.83
CA VAL A 202 5.41 -1.52 -4.17
C VAL A 202 5.39 0.00 -4.12
N LYS A 203 6.30 0.64 -4.85
CA LYS A 203 6.33 2.09 -5.08
C LYS A 203 5.70 2.35 -6.44
N LEU A 204 4.48 2.88 -6.42
CA LEU A 204 3.84 3.44 -7.59
C LEU A 204 4.34 4.87 -7.81
N VAL A 205 5.00 5.08 -8.94
CA VAL A 205 5.65 6.34 -9.29
C VAL A 205 5.05 6.96 -10.56
N MET A 206 5.44 8.19 -10.86
CA MET A 206 4.97 8.88 -12.08
C MET A 206 5.35 8.14 -13.36
N GLY A 207 4.35 7.85 -14.20
CA GLY A 207 4.51 7.15 -15.49
C GLY A 207 3.46 7.52 -16.55
N GLN A 208 2.79 8.67 -16.38
CA GLN A 208 1.64 9.06 -17.19
C GLN A 208 2.04 9.69 -18.54
N GLY A 209 3.30 10.09 -18.70
CA GLY A 209 3.72 10.88 -19.84
C GLY A 209 3.39 12.35 -19.66
N ALA A 210 3.33 13.09 -20.77
CA ALA A 210 3.47 14.56 -20.73
C ALA A 210 4.74 14.91 -19.96
N MET A 211 4.66 15.60 -18.82
CA MET A 211 5.82 15.88 -17.95
C MET A 211 6.05 14.83 -16.85
N HIS A 212 5.10 13.93 -16.59
CA HIS A 212 5.12 13.01 -15.45
C HIS A 212 5.85 11.71 -15.79
N GLU A 213 7.08 11.61 -15.31
CA GLU A 213 7.99 10.51 -15.60
C GLU A 213 9.00 10.39 -14.47
N ASN A 214 9.43 9.17 -14.16
CA ASN A 214 10.63 8.92 -13.36
C ASN A 214 11.59 8.00 -14.12
N LEU A 215 12.88 8.12 -13.81
CA LEU A 215 13.94 7.29 -14.36
C LEU A 215 14.42 6.30 -13.31
N VAL A 216 14.92 5.16 -13.78
CA VAL A 216 15.46 4.09 -12.93
C VAL A 216 16.86 3.67 -13.38
N LEU A 217 17.63 3.22 -12.40
CA LEU A 217 18.98 2.66 -12.52
C LEU A 217 19.99 3.58 -13.25
N PRO A 218 20.21 4.82 -12.75
CA PRO A 218 21.29 5.65 -13.24
C PRO A 218 22.67 5.04 -12.95
N THR A 219 23.70 5.57 -13.60
CA THR A 219 25.11 5.17 -13.34
C THR A 219 25.66 5.78 -12.06
N ALA A 220 25.21 6.98 -11.69
CA ALA A 220 25.52 7.65 -10.44
C ALA A 220 24.27 7.75 -9.55
N PRO A 221 24.40 7.71 -8.21
CA PRO A 221 23.27 7.80 -7.29
C PRO A 221 22.38 9.02 -7.58
N GLY A 222 21.10 8.76 -7.85
CA GLY A 222 20.12 9.79 -8.16
C GLY A 222 20.44 10.62 -9.41
N GLY A 223 21.26 10.12 -10.33
CA GLY A 223 21.61 10.79 -11.57
C GLY A 223 20.63 10.53 -12.73
N VAL A 224 20.98 11.04 -13.91
CA VAL A 224 20.24 10.87 -15.17
C VAL A 224 21.06 10.03 -16.15
N ALA A 225 22.39 10.17 -16.15
CA ALA A 225 23.26 9.42 -17.05
C ALA A 225 23.10 7.91 -16.90
N GLY A 226 22.77 7.23 -18.00
CA GLY A 226 22.54 5.78 -18.07
C GLY A 226 21.21 5.30 -17.50
N ALA A 227 20.39 6.19 -16.91
CA ALA A 227 19.07 5.84 -16.43
C ALA A 227 18.11 5.57 -17.58
N THR A 228 17.11 4.72 -17.33
CA THR A 228 16.05 4.41 -18.29
C THR A 228 14.71 4.93 -17.80
N SER A 229 13.88 5.42 -18.72
CA SER A 229 12.51 5.80 -18.43
C SER A 229 11.63 4.62 -18.06
N LEU A 230 10.85 4.74 -16.98
CA LEU A 230 9.81 3.76 -16.69
C LEU A 230 8.74 3.69 -17.78
N ILE A 231 8.42 4.82 -18.44
CA ILE A 231 7.45 4.85 -19.54
C ILE A 231 7.96 4.02 -20.72
N ASP A 232 9.25 4.16 -21.07
CA ASP A 232 9.84 3.41 -22.18
C ASP A 232 9.97 1.90 -21.85
N LEU A 233 10.00 1.55 -20.56
CA LEU A 233 9.89 0.17 -20.06
C LEU A 233 8.43 -0.31 -19.97
N GLY A 234 7.47 0.46 -20.47
CA GLY A 234 6.04 0.12 -20.45
C GLY A 234 5.39 0.25 -19.08
N ASN A 235 5.99 1.04 -18.17
CA ASN A 235 5.58 1.21 -16.78
C ASN A 235 5.53 -0.10 -15.97
N LEU A 236 6.18 -1.16 -16.48
CA LEU A 236 6.19 -2.47 -15.85
C LEU A 236 6.91 -2.44 -14.49
N PRO A 237 6.49 -3.29 -13.53
CA PRO A 237 7.13 -3.36 -12.23
C PRO A 237 8.59 -3.84 -12.36
N MET A 238 9.51 -2.99 -11.93
CA MET A 238 10.94 -3.27 -11.80
C MET A 238 11.25 -3.71 -10.38
N PHE A 239 11.79 -4.91 -10.20
CA PHE A 239 12.19 -5.40 -8.89
C PHE A 239 13.61 -4.95 -8.56
N LEU A 240 13.75 -4.17 -7.50
CA LEU A 240 15.02 -3.62 -7.01
C LEU A 240 15.36 -4.22 -5.64
N ARG A 241 16.66 -4.41 -5.41
CA ARG A 241 17.19 -4.72 -4.07
C ARG A 241 17.08 -3.50 -3.16
N VAL A 242 17.07 -3.73 -1.85
CA VAL A 242 16.87 -2.65 -0.88
C VAL A 242 18.02 -1.66 -0.92
N ASN A 243 19.26 -2.14 -1.08
CA ASN A 243 20.40 -1.24 -1.17
C ASN A 243 20.52 -0.55 -2.53
N GLU A 244 19.88 -1.04 -3.59
CA GLU A 244 19.80 -0.28 -4.85
C GLU A 244 18.97 0.99 -4.66
N VAL A 245 17.83 0.90 -3.96
CA VAL A 245 17.01 2.08 -3.64
C VAL A 245 17.76 3.05 -2.74
N ARG A 246 18.40 2.55 -1.66
CA ARG A 246 19.22 3.35 -0.73
C ARG A 246 20.47 3.96 -1.36
N ASP A 247 20.87 3.50 -2.54
CA ASP A 247 22.01 4.01 -3.31
C ASP A 247 21.57 4.85 -4.53
N GLY A 248 20.30 5.26 -4.58
CA GLY A 248 19.80 6.20 -5.58
C GLY A 248 19.43 5.57 -6.92
N ALA A 249 18.81 4.39 -6.90
CA ALA A 249 18.29 3.75 -8.10
C ALA A 249 17.12 4.50 -8.79
N LEU A 250 16.48 5.45 -8.12
CA LEU A 250 15.39 6.24 -8.70
C LEU A 250 15.80 7.70 -8.85
N HIS A 251 15.35 8.32 -9.93
CA HIS A 251 15.46 9.75 -10.19
C HIS A 251 14.08 10.30 -10.58
N SER A 252 13.56 11.23 -9.80
CA SER A 252 12.21 11.77 -10.02
C SER A 252 12.23 12.93 -11.03
N LEU A 253 11.27 13.02 -11.97
CA LEU A 253 11.12 14.23 -12.81
C LEU A 253 9.98 15.11 -12.30
N CYS A 254 8.83 15.18 -12.99
CA CYS A 254 7.71 15.99 -12.53
C CYS A 254 6.61 15.13 -11.91
N CYS A 255 6.06 15.62 -10.81
CA CYS A 255 4.84 15.12 -10.18
C CYS A 255 3.68 16.09 -10.48
N VAL A 256 2.45 15.64 -10.23
CA VAL A 256 1.22 16.42 -10.43
C VAL A 256 1.22 17.71 -9.59
N GLY A 257 1.61 17.61 -8.32
CA GLY A 257 1.71 18.75 -7.40
C GLY A 257 2.91 18.65 -6.47
N PRO A 258 3.42 19.78 -5.94
CA PRO A 258 4.67 19.81 -5.19
C PRO A 258 4.57 19.19 -3.80
N SER A 259 3.45 19.31 -3.07
CA SER A 259 3.40 18.80 -1.69
C SER A 259 3.49 17.28 -1.58
N SER A 260 2.94 16.56 -2.56
CA SER A 260 2.93 15.09 -2.63
C SER A 260 4.05 14.51 -3.49
N LYS A 261 4.99 15.34 -3.93
CA LYS A 261 6.10 14.93 -4.77
C LYS A 261 7.19 14.25 -3.96
N GLU A 262 7.49 13.01 -4.29
CA GLU A 262 8.68 12.32 -3.82
C GLU A 262 9.86 12.69 -4.73
N THR A 263 10.75 13.56 -4.25
CA THR A 263 11.96 13.97 -4.99
C THR A 263 12.96 12.82 -5.11
N THR A 264 14.01 12.97 -5.92
CA THR A 264 15.13 12.03 -5.95
C THR A 264 15.74 11.83 -4.56
N LEU A 265 15.83 12.90 -3.77
CA LEU A 265 16.27 12.83 -2.37
C LEU A 265 15.29 12.02 -1.50
N HIS A 266 13.98 12.11 -1.74
CA HIS A 266 12.99 11.30 -1.02
C HIS A 266 13.25 9.81 -1.26
N TYR A 267 13.38 9.39 -2.52
CA TYR A 267 13.67 7.99 -2.85
C TYR A 267 15.00 7.51 -2.24
N PHE A 268 16.01 8.37 -2.26
CA PHE A 268 17.32 8.09 -1.65
C PHE A 268 17.23 7.91 -0.12
N ARG A 269 16.28 8.58 0.53
CA ARG A 269 16.03 8.58 1.98
C ARG A 269 14.71 7.90 2.36
N ASP A 270 14.18 7.01 1.51
CA ASP A 270 12.77 6.58 1.57
C ASP A 270 12.41 6.04 2.97
N PRO A 271 11.47 6.71 3.69
CA PRO A 271 11.13 6.32 5.05
C PRO A 271 10.42 4.97 5.16
N LEU A 272 9.68 4.55 4.12
CA LEU A 272 9.00 3.25 4.08
C LEU A 272 10.01 2.12 3.89
N VAL A 273 10.97 2.31 2.96
CA VAL A 273 12.09 1.37 2.79
C VAL A 273 12.87 1.23 4.10
N THR A 274 13.15 2.36 4.76
CA THR A 274 13.89 2.38 6.03
C THR A 274 13.11 1.66 7.14
N ALA A 275 11.81 1.94 7.29
CA ALA A 275 10.98 1.32 8.32
C ALA A 275 10.84 -0.20 8.12
N LEU A 276 10.55 -0.63 6.90
CA LEU A 276 10.37 -2.06 6.58
C LEU A 276 11.67 -2.86 6.69
N ALA A 277 12.79 -2.30 6.22
CA ALA A 277 14.08 -2.99 6.22
C ALA A 277 14.72 -3.07 7.62
N ASN A 278 14.36 -2.16 8.54
CA ASN A 278 14.93 -2.11 9.88
C ASN A 278 14.04 -2.77 10.95
N ASP A 279 12.81 -3.19 10.63
CA ASP A 279 11.97 -3.94 11.58
C ASP A 279 12.53 -5.37 11.75
N PRO A 280 12.85 -5.81 12.97
CA PRO A 280 13.51 -7.09 13.22
C PRO A 280 12.59 -8.32 13.01
N GLN A 281 11.29 -8.12 12.82
CA GLN A 281 10.30 -9.18 12.58
C GLN A 281 9.91 -9.28 11.11
N LEU A 282 10.39 -8.37 10.25
CA LEU A 282 10.10 -8.34 8.84
C LEU A 282 11.37 -8.57 8.01
N HIS A 283 11.20 -9.28 6.90
CA HIS A 283 12.21 -9.39 5.86
C HIS A 283 11.70 -8.67 4.61
N LEU A 284 12.18 -7.45 4.38
CA LEU A 284 11.91 -6.74 3.13
C LEU A 284 12.64 -7.43 1.98
N THR A 285 11.89 -8.20 1.20
CA THR A 285 12.42 -9.01 0.09
C THR A 285 12.98 -8.17 -1.05
N GLY A 286 12.46 -6.95 -1.23
CA GLY A 286 12.83 -6.00 -2.26
C GLY A 286 11.75 -4.94 -2.46
N VAL A 287 12.00 -4.04 -3.40
CA VAL A 287 11.09 -2.95 -3.75
C VAL A 287 10.69 -3.10 -5.21
N LEU A 288 9.39 -3.22 -5.49
CA LEU A 288 8.86 -3.15 -6.85
C LEU A 288 8.57 -1.68 -7.16
N VAL A 289 9.16 -1.15 -8.22
CA VAL A 289 8.86 0.19 -8.72
C VAL A 289 8.03 0.04 -9.98
N ALA A 290 6.79 0.53 -9.95
CA ALA A 290 5.87 0.50 -11.10
C ALA A 290 5.50 1.93 -11.48
N GLY A 291 5.34 2.20 -12.78
CA GLY A 291 4.87 3.50 -13.25
C GLY A 291 3.34 3.54 -13.32
N SER A 292 2.74 4.72 -13.29
CA SER A 292 1.29 4.95 -13.43
C SER A 292 0.91 5.30 -14.87
N PRO A 293 0.41 4.36 -15.72
CA PRO A 293 0.14 4.64 -17.12
C PRO A 293 -1.01 5.64 -17.30
N ALA A 294 -1.01 6.45 -18.37
CA ALA A 294 -2.13 7.35 -18.65
C ALA A 294 -3.37 6.61 -19.17
N GLU A 295 -3.18 5.62 -20.04
CA GLU A 295 -4.28 4.90 -20.69
C GLU A 295 -4.83 3.78 -19.80
N GLU A 296 -6.15 3.67 -19.71
CA GLU A 296 -6.87 2.69 -18.88
C GLU A 296 -6.42 1.24 -19.09
N ALA A 297 -6.22 0.84 -20.36
CA ALA A 297 -5.73 -0.51 -20.68
C ALA A 297 -4.32 -0.77 -20.11
N GLY A 298 -3.47 0.27 -20.12
CA GLY A 298 -2.15 0.24 -19.48
C GLY A 298 -2.27 0.12 -17.97
N LYS A 299 -3.14 0.91 -17.32
CA LYS A 299 -3.39 0.86 -15.87
C LYS A 299 -3.71 -0.56 -15.40
N ARG A 300 -4.71 -1.17 -16.06
CA ARG A 300 -5.12 -2.54 -15.76
C ARG A 300 -4.00 -3.55 -15.99
N PHE A 301 -3.30 -3.44 -17.13
CA PHE A 301 -2.23 -4.37 -17.45
C PHE A 301 -1.08 -4.31 -16.43
N VAL A 302 -0.62 -3.10 -16.08
CA VAL A 302 0.44 -2.90 -15.08
C VAL A 302 0.01 -3.40 -13.71
N ALA A 303 -1.21 -3.07 -13.26
CA ALA A 303 -1.73 -3.58 -11.99
C ALA A 303 -1.77 -5.13 -11.96
N GLU A 304 -2.22 -5.77 -13.05
CA GLU A 304 -2.21 -7.24 -13.16
C GLU A 304 -0.79 -7.82 -13.08
N ARG A 305 0.22 -7.11 -13.63
CA ARG A 305 1.64 -7.50 -13.51
C ARG A 305 2.17 -7.30 -12.09
N VAL A 306 1.81 -6.21 -11.42
CA VAL A 306 2.18 -5.96 -10.01
C VAL A 306 1.63 -7.07 -9.11
N GLY A 307 0.33 -7.38 -9.21
CA GLY A 307 -0.28 -8.47 -8.44
C GLY A 307 0.40 -9.82 -8.70
N ALA A 308 0.65 -10.15 -9.97
CA ALA A 308 1.35 -11.39 -10.34
C ALA A 308 2.80 -11.44 -9.82
N ALA A 309 3.52 -10.32 -9.83
CA ALA A 309 4.90 -10.24 -9.32
C ALA A 309 4.94 -10.41 -7.79
N VAL A 310 4.06 -9.71 -7.06
CA VAL A 310 3.95 -9.87 -5.59
C VAL A 310 3.59 -11.30 -5.22
N ALA A 311 2.65 -11.92 -5.94
CA ALA A 311 2.29 -13.32 -5.73
C ALA A 311 3.47 -14.27 -5.98
N ALA A 312 4.23 -14.05 -7.06
CA ALA A 312 5.38 -14.86 -7.41
C ALA A 312 6.54 -14.74 -6.41
N LEU A 313 6.68 -13.59 -5.75
CA LEU A 313 7.68 -13.39 -4.69
C LEU A 313 7.37 -14.19 -3.42
N GLY A 314 6.12 -14.66 -3.26
CA GLY A 314 5.69 -15.44 -2.10
C GLY A 314 5.90 -14.67 -0.79
N VAL A 315 5.44 -13.42 -0.75
CA VAL A 315 5.48 -12.58 0.45
C VAL A 315 4.25 -12.80 1.32
N ASP A 316 4.44 -12.69 2.63
CA ASP A 316 3.41 -12.81 3.66
C ASP A 316 2.59 -11.51 3.81
N GLY A 317 3.10 -10.39 3.30
CA GLY A 317 2.40 -9.09 3.27
C GLY A 317 3.03 -8.12 2.28
N ALA A 318 2.28 -7.09 1.89
CA ALA A 318 2.73 -6.05 0.97
C ALA A 318 2.35 -4.65 1.45
N VAL A 319 3.23 -3.68 1.16
CA VAL A 319 2.91 -2.26 1.25
C VAL A 319 2.83 -1.73 -0.17
N VAL A 320 1.76 -1.01 -0.50
CA VAL A 320 1.68 -0.24 -1.75
C VAL A 320 1.69 1.23 -1.36
N ALA A 321 2.60 2.01 -1.95
CA ALA A 321 2.70 3.43 -1.73
C ALA A 321 2.67 4.17 -3.06
N THR A 322 1.95 5.28 -3.13
CA THR A 322 1.91 6.14 -4.32
C THR A 322 2.35 7.55 -3.99
N GLU A 323 3.20 8.12 -4.84
CA GLU A 323 3.37 9.58 -4.89
C GLU A 323 2.21 10.23 -5.66
N GLY A 324 2.07 11.55 -5.49
CA GLY A 324 1.04 12.33 -6.16
C GLY A 324 -0.39 11.98 -5.74
N PHE A 325 -1.35 12.43 -6.56
CA PHE A 325 -2.78 12.28 -6.30
C PHE A 325 -3.56 12.27 -7.62
N GLY A 326 -4.88 12.10 -7.52
CA GLY A 326 -5.75 12.24 -8.69
C GLY A 326 -5.81 10.94 -9.48
N ASN A 327 -5.37 10.97 -10.75
CA ASN A 327 -5.40 9.81 -11.63
C ASN A 327 -4.55 8.64 -11.11
N ASN A 328 -3.47 8.93 -10.36
CA ASN A 328 -2.63 7.92 -9.71
C ASN A 328 -3.38 7.07 -8.69
N HIS A 329 -4.45 7.60 -8.07
CA HIS A 329 -5.30 6.83 -7.16
C HIS A 329 -5.99 5.66 -7.86
N ILE A 330 -6.19 5.73 -9.19
CA ILE A 330 -6.79 4.65 -9.97
C ILE A 330 -5.84 3.46 -10.07
N ASP A 331 -4.58 3.72 -10.44
CA ASP A 331 -3.53 2.70 -10.51
C ASP A 331 -3.28 2.10 -9.12
N PHE A 332 -3.13 2.96 -8.12
CA PHE A 332 -2.93 2.57 -6.72
C PHE A 332 -4.02 1.64 -6.19
N ALA A 333 -5.30 2.01 -6.41
CA ALA A 333 -6.43 1.17 -6.02
C ALA A 333 -6.42 -0.16 -6.79
N ALA A 334 -6.15 -0.12 -8.10
CA ALA A 334 -6.09 -1.31 -8.93
C ALA A 334 -4.96 -2.27 -8.50
N GLU A 335 -3.77 -1.77 -8.21
CA GLU A 335 -2.65 -2.57 -7.72
C GLU A 335 -2.97 -3.25 -6.39
N ILE A 336 -3.54 -2.52 -5.43
CA ILE A 336 -4.01 -3.10 -4.16
C ILE A 336 -5.03 -4.21 -4.42
N ALA A 337 -5.97 -4.01 -5.36
CA ALA A 337 -6.94 -5.02 -5.73
C ALA A 337 -6.31 -6.26 -6.38
N GLU A 338 -5.37 -6.08 -7.31
CA GLU A 338 -4.68 -7.19 -7.98
C GLU A 338 -3.76 -7.96 -7.02
N ILE A 339 -3.12 -7.31 -6.06
CA ILE A 339 -2.37 -7.99 -4.98
C ILE A 339 -3.33 -8.75 -4.07
N ALA A 340 -4.44 -8.11 -3.68
CA ALA A 340 -5.47 -8.73 -2.85
C ALA A 340 -6.14 -9.93 -3.56
N LYS A 341 -6.08 -9.99 -4.90
CA LYS A 341 -6.47 -11.16 -5.69
C LYS A 341 -5.51 -12.35 -5.57
N TYR A 342 -4.38 -12.19 -4.88
CA TYR A 342 -3.46 -13.26 -4.46
C TYR A 342 -3.44 -13.46 -2.93
N GLY A 343 -4.40 -12.86 -2.21
CA GLY A 343 -4.65 -13.12 -0.78
C GLY A 343 -3.58 -12.57 0.14
N THR A 344 -2.63 -11.82 -0.40
CA THR A 344 -1.60 -11.12 0.36
C THR A 344 -2.24 -9.98 1.15
N PRO A 345 -2.07 -9.93 2.48
CA PRO A 345 -2.41 -8.75 3.29
C PRO A 345 -1.68 -7.51 2.77
N THR A 346 -2.42 -6.42 2.55
CA THR A 346 -1.88 -5.22 1.92
C THR A 346 -2.22 -3.97 2.72
N VAL A 347 -1.22 -3.13 2.95
CA VAL A 347 -1.38 -1.77 3.48
C VAL A 347 -1.13 -0.76 2.37
N GLY A 348 -2.05 0.18 2.18
CA GLY A 348 -1.86 1.30 1.28
C GLY A 348 -1.27 2.51 2.00
N VAL A 349 -0.38 3.27 1.35
CA VAL A 349 0.18 4.53 1.86
C VAL A 349 0.00 5.60 0.78
N CYS A 350 -0.79 6.63 1.04
CA CYS A 350 -1.06 7.67 0.05
C CYS A 350 -1.43 9.00 0.72
N TRP A 351 -1.36 10.07 -0.07
CA TRP A 351 -1.93 11.36 0.32
C TRP A 351 -3.37 11.49 -0.17
N SER A 352 -4.33 11.69 0.73
CA SER A 352 -5.74 11.85 0.36
C SER A 352 -6.42 13.00 1.09
N ALA A 353 -6.37 12.98 2.43
CA ALA A 353 -6.83 14.01 3.34
C ALA A 353 -8.19 14.64 3.00
N ALA A 354 -8.33 15.96 3.18
CA ALA A 354 -9.58 16.69 2.90
C ALA A 354 -9.99 16.65 1.42
N ARG A 355 -9.04 16.38 0.51
CA ARG A 355 -9.31 16.23 -0.92
C ARG A 355 -10.09 14.94 -1.22
N GLY A 356 -9.79 13.87 -0.49
CA GLY A 356 -10.36 12.54 -0.68
C GLY A 356 -9.74 11.79 -1.87
N MET A 357 -9.92 10.48 -1.89
CA MET A 357 -9.48 9.64 -3.01
C MET A 357 -10.41 9.77 -4.20
N VAL A 358 -9.85 9.69 -5.41
CA VAL A 358 -10.65 9.72 -6.65
C VAL A 358 -11.46 8.43 -6.81
N VAL A 359 -10.88 7.31 -6.39
CA VAL A 359 -11.51 6.00 -6.41
C VAL A 359 -11.05 5.21 -5.20
N GLY A 360 -11.90 4.29 -4.76
CA GLY A 360 -11.59 3.32 -3.72
C GLY A 360 -12.17 1.96 -4.09
N ASN A 361 -11.70 0.92 -3.42
CA ASN A 361 -12.28 -0.41 -3.55
C ASN A 361 -12.31 -1.15 -2.21
N GLU A 362 -12.92 -2.32 -2.26
CA GLU A 362 -13.23 -3.16 -1.11
C GLU A 362 -11.99 -3.80 -0.44
N TYR A 363 -10.78 -3.62 -1.02
CA TYR A 363 -9.49 -4.09 -0.48
C TYR A 363 -8.68 -3.00 0.20
N MET A 364 -9.09 -1.74 0.10
CA MET A 364 -8.39 -0.60 0.70
C MET A 364 -8.95 -0.33 2.11
N PHE A 365 -8.79 -1.29 3.00
CA PHE A 365 -9.28 -1.23 4.38
C PHE A 365 -8.20 -0.97 5.43
N ALA A 366 -6.95 -0.89 5.00
CA ALA A 366 -5.81 -0.56 5.84
C ALA A 366 -4.95 0.46 5.08
N MET A 367 -5.19 1.73 5.39
CA MET A 367 -4.58 2.86 4.71
C MET A 367 -3.85 3.75 5.71
N VAL A 368 -2.64 4.17 5.38
CA VAL A 368 -1.86 5.18 6.09
C VAL A 368 -1.91 6.49 5.30
N GLU A 369 -2.26 7.57 5.99
CA GLU A 369 -2.30 8.92 5.45
C GLU A 369 -0.95 9.60 5.67
N VAL A 370 -0.43 10.26 4.64
CA VAL A 370 0.87 10.97 4.71
C VAL A 370 0.71 12.50 4.75
N ASN A 371 -0.51 13.01 4.88
CA ASN A 371 -0.79 14.45 4.96
C ASN A 371 -0.18 15.12 6.20
N LYS A 372 0.59 16.20 6.00
CA LYS A 372 1.05 17.10 7.07
C LYS A 372 0.38 18.48 6.98
N ALA A 373 -0.19 18.82 5.82
CA ALA A 373 -0.88 20.08 5.63
C ALA A 373 -2.12 20.17 6.53
N ALA A 374 -2.21 21.21 7.36
CA ALA A 374 -3.35 21.41 8.25
C ALA A 374 -4.70 21.54 7.50
N SER A 375 -4.66 22.03 6.25
CA SER A 375 -5.83 22.14 5.37
C SER A 375 -6.30 20.80 4.80
N GLY A 376 -5.43 19.78 4.77
CA GLY A 376 -5.66 18.55 4.03
C GLY A 376 -5.69 18.73 2.50
N GLN A 377 -5.15 19.84 1.99
CA GLN A 377 -5.15 20.21 0.57
C GLN A 377 -3.72 20.39 0.06
N GLU A 378 -3.55 20.47 -1.27
CA GLU A 378 -2.27 20.75 -1.90
C GLU A 378 -1.83 22.16 -1.48
N SER A 379 -0.62 22.27 -0.93
CA SER A 379 -0.14 23.46 -0.23
C SER A 379 0.87 24.28 -1.02
N ASP A 380 1.31 23.78 -2.18
CA ASP A 380 2.43 24.35 -2.94
C ASP A 380 3.79 24.27 -2.19
N VAL A 381 3.84 23.61 -1.02
CA VAL A 381 5.05 23.41 -0.20
C VAL A 381 5.66 22.06 -0.54
N LEU A 382 6.81 22.05 -1.21
CA LEU A 382 7.44 20.84 -1.72
C LEU A 382 7.65 19.79 -0.62
N GLY A 383 7.17 18.57 -0.88
CA GLY A 383 7.39 17.40 -0.03
C GLY A 383 6.60 17.36 1.27
N GLU A 384 5.75 18.36 1.57
CA GLU A 384 5.00 18.43 2.83
C GLU A 384 4.12 17.20 3.08
N ASN A 385 3.45 16.70 2.04
CA ASN A 385 2.53 15.57 2.09
C ASN A 385 3.17 14.29 1.51
N THR A 386 4.43 14.03 1.86
CA THR A 386 5.14 12.78 1.54
C THR A 386 5.41 11.96 2.80
N ALA A 387 5.66 10.65 2.65
CA ALA A 387 5.90 9.78 3.79
C ALA A 387 7.08 10.26 4.65
N ASP A 388 6.95 10.13 5.97
CA ASP A 388 8.02 10.36 6.94
C ASP A 388 8.27 9.12 7.82
N ALA A 389 9.18 9.24 8.79
CA ALA A 389 9.52 8.15 9.68
C ALA A 389 8.35 7.73 10.59
N ALA A 390 7.44 8.65 10.93
CA ALA A 390 6.25 8.33 11.73
C ALA A 390 5.27 7.52 10.90
N ASP A 391 5.02 7.91 9.65
CA ASP A 391 4.17 7.15 8.72
C ASP A 391 4.73 5.75 8.46
N GLY A 392 6.05 5.63 8.30
CA GLY A 392 6.73 4.34 8.16
C GLY A 392 6.49 3.42 9.37
N ARG A 393 6.52 3.96 10.60
CA ARG A 393 6.19 3.18 11.81
C ARG A 393 4.72 2.77 11.85
N ARG A 394 3.79 3.67 11.49
CA ARG A 394 2.35 3.33 11.43
C ARG A 394 2.06 2.30 10.35
N CYS A 395 2.72 2.41 9.19
CA CYS A 395 2.65 1.43 8.11
C CYS A 395 3.11 0.04 8.57
N VAL A 396 4.29 -0.07 9.17
CA VAL A 396 4.80 -1.34 9.71
C VAL A 396 3.87 -1.91 10.78
N ALA A 397 3.38 -1.08 11.70
CA ALA A 397 2.45 -1.50 12.74
C ALA A 397 1.11 -2.02 12.17
N MET A 398 0.55 -1.31 11.20
CA MET A 398 -0.69 -1.69 10.52
C MET A 398 -0.53 -2.99 9.73
N LEU A 399 0.59 -3.13 9.01
CA LEU A 399 0.92 -4.31 8.23
C LEU A 399 1.06 -5.55 9.12
N LYS A 400 1.82 -5.43 10.21
CA LYS A 400 2.00 -6.52 11.18
C LYS A 400 0.67 -6.89 11.84
N THR A 401 -0.15 -5.90 12.19
CA THR A 401 -1.50 -6.13 12.73
C THR A 401 -2.33 -7.02 11.79
N LEU A 402 -2.36 -6.70 10.50
CA LEU A 402 -3.06 -7.53 9.50
C LEU A 402 -2.44 -8.92 9.33
N MET A 403 -1.11 -9.00 9.21
CA MET A 403 -0.40 -10.25 8.94
C MET A 403 -0.51 -11.25 10.09
N PHE A 404 -0.52 -10.76 11.33
CA PHE A 404 -0.64 -11.59 12.53
C PHE A 404 -2.08 -11.75 13.01
N GLY A 405 -3.06 -11.51 12.14
CA GLY A 405 -4.45 -11.94 12.31
C GLY A 405 -5.33 -11.03 13.15
N ALA A 406 -4.93 -9.78 13.40
CA ALA A 406 -5.76 -8.77 14.05
C ALA A 406 -6.34 -7.80 13.01
N ASP A 407 -7.53 -7.28 13.30
CA ASP A 407 -8.20 -6.31 12.44
C ASP A 407 -7.61 -4.91 12.59
N VAL A 408 -7.53 -4.21 11.46
CA VAL A 408 -7.42 -2.75 11.43
C VAL A 408 -8.81 -2.17 11.56
N GLU A 409 -9.02 -1.26 12.50
CA GLU A 409 -10.31 -0.61 12.69
C GLU A 409 -10.71 0.20 11.44
N PRO A 410 -12.02 0.33 11.15
CA PRO A 410 -12.47 1.09 10.01
C PRO A 410 -12.23 2.59 10.21
N THR A 411 -11.84 3.26 9.13
CA THR A 411 -11.80 4.72 9.04
C THR A 411 -13.17 5.35 9.34
N PRO A 412 -13.22 6.58 9.90
CA PRO A 412 -14.43 7.38 9.87
C PRO A 412 -14.91 7.62 8.43
N ARG A 413 -16.18 8.00 8.27
CA ARG A 413 -16.80 8.26 6.94
C ARG A 413 -16.20 9.45 6.20
N ALA A 414 -15.58 10.37 6.92
CA ALA A 414 -14.94 11.56 6.39
C ALA A 414 -13.54 11.66 6.99
N TRP A 415 -12.67 12.42 6.32
CA TRP A 415 -11.30 12.59 6.79
C TRP A 415 -11.31 13.27 8.15
N ASP A 416 -10.56 12.69 9.08
CA ASP A 416 -10.37 13.21 10.42
C ASP A 416 -8.89 13.10 10.79
N PRO A 417 -8.17 14.23 10.91
CA PRO A 417 -6.74 14.21 11.23
C PRO A 417 -6.44 13.59 12.60
N HIS A 418 -7.40 13.54 13.52
CA HIS A 418 -7.20 12.97 14.86
C HIS A 418 -6.96 11.45 14.81
N VAL A 419 -7.41 10.76 13.75
CA VAL A 419 -7.17 9.32 13.57
C VAL A 419 -5.66 9.03 13.43
N VAL A 420 -4.94 9.89 12.71
CA VAL A 420 -3.49 9.78 12.56
C VAL A 420 -2.79 9.96 13.90
N ASP A 421 -3.20 10.97 14.69
CA ASP A 421 -2.66 11.23 16.02
C ASP A 421 -2.96 10.11 17.01
N ASP A 422 -4.17 9.54 16.97
CA ASP A 422 -4.58 8.38 17.77
C ASP A 422 -3.73 7.15 17.44
N ASN A 423 -3.58 6.84 16.16
CA ASN A 423 -2.73 5.74 15.71
C ASN A 423 -1.27 5.94 16.11
N GLN A 424 -0.74 7.16 15.97
CA GLN A 424 0.64 7.45 16.35
C GLN A 424 0.85 7.20 17.85
N ARG A 425 -0.09 7.61 18.70
CA ARG A 425 -0.06 7.31 20.14
C ARG A 425 -0.08 5.81 20.44
N LEU A 426 -0.88 5.04 19.71
CA LEU A 426 -0.92 3.58 19.86
C LEU A 426 0.43 2.94 19.48
N VAL A 427 1.03 3.38 18.37
CA VAL A 427 2.32 2.88 17.89
C VAL A 427 3.44 3.23 18.88
N ASP A 428 3.47 4.47 19.37
CA ASP A 428 4.49 4.92 20.33
C ASP A 428 4.34 4.20 21.68
N ALA A 429 3.11 3.99 22.15
CA ALA A 429 2.84 3.23 23.37
C ALA A 429 3.26 1.76 23.24
N ALA A 430 2.98 1.14 22.09
CA ALA A 430 3.35 -0.25 21.82
C ALA A 430 4.87 -0.43 21.70
N ALA A 431 5.60 0.57 21.17
CA ALA A 431 7.05 0.55 21.06
C ALA A 431 7.78 0.67 22.42
N ALA A 432 7.14 1.21 23.46
CA ALA A 432 7.74 1.37 24.79
C ALA A 432 8.12 0.04 25.48
N GLY A 433 7.57 -1.09 25.02
CA GLY A 433 7.87 -2.44 25.50
C GLY A 433 8.83 -3.25 24.61
N GLY A 434 9.39 -2.66 23.55
CA GLY A 434 10.09 -3.36 22.45
C GLY A 434 9.27 -3.35 21.15
N PRO A 435 9.79 -3.92 20.04
CA PRO A 435 9.08 -3.93 18.75
C PRO A 435 7.79 -4.76 18.85
N PRO A 436 6.60 -4.14 18.79
CA PRO A 436 5.35 -4.85 19.01
C PRO A 436 5.00 -5.70 17.78
N THR A 437 4.55 -6.93 18.00
CA THR A 437 4.03 -7.80 16.93
C THR A 437 2.65 -7.33 16.44
N LEU A 438 1.85 -6.72 17.32
CA LEU A 438 0.49 -6.26 17.06
C LEU A 438 0.27 -4.88 17.69
N THR A 439 -0.54 -4.03 17.06
CA THR A 439 -0.97 -2.75 17.61
C THR A 439 -2.49 -2.70 17.70
N PRO A 440 -3.10 -3.25 18.78
CA PRO A 440 -4.55 -3.28 18.94
C PRO A 440 -5.17 -1.88 18.87
N GLY A 441 -6.31 -1.77 18.19
CA GLY A 441 -7.05 -0.51 18.04
C GLY A 441 -6.53 0.42 16.95
N ILE A 442 -5.46 0.05 16.23
CA ILE A 442 -4.99 0.82 15.07
C ILE A 442 -6.09 0.85 14.00
N ARG A 443 -6.29 2.02 13.40
CA ARG A 443 -7.39 2.31 12.47
C ARG A 443 -6.88 2.67 11.08
N SER A 444 -7.63 2.37 10.03
CA SER A 444 -7.37 2.94 8.71
C SER A 444 -7.53 4.45 8.74
N GLU A 445 -6.54 5.18 8.22
CA GLU A 445 -6.45 6.65 8.32
C GLU A 445 -7.13 7.35 7.14
N VAL A 446 -7.22 6.68 5.99
CA VAL A 446 -7.82 7.25 4.78
C VAL A 446 -9.27 6.77 4.63
N PRO A 447 -10.25 7.68 4.58
CA PRO A 447 -11.63 7.36 4.21
C PRO A 447 -11.69 6.90 2.76
N VAL A 448 -11.81 5.59 2.57
CA VAL A 448 -12.15 5.00 1.29
C VAL A 448 -13.66 4.98 1.19
N SER A 449 -14.21 5.32 0.01
CA SER A 449 -15.65 5.18 -0.24
C SER A 449 -16.07 3.74 0.05
N ALA A 450 -16.65 3.53 1.24
CA ALA A 450 -17.17 2.24 1.66
C ALA A 450 -18.15 1.77 0.60
N THR A 451 -18.10 0.47 0.29
CA THR A 451 -19.00 -0.05 -0.73
C THR A 451 -20.43 0.08 -0.21
N ALA A 452 -21.26 0.86 -0.89
CA ALA A 452 -22.64 1.06 -0.45
C ALA A 452 -23.36 -0.30 -0.42
N PRO A 453 -24.00 -0.68 0.70
CA PRO A 453 -24.76 -1.91 0.76
C PRO A 453 -25.94 -1.84 -0.22
N PRO A 454 -26.24 -2.94 -0.95
CA PRO A 454 -27.40 -2.96 -1.84
C PRO A 454 -28.71 -2.81 -1.03
N PRO A 455 -29.81 -2.42 -1.67
CA PRO A 455 -31.13 -2.45 -1.05
C PRO A 455 -31.43 -3.82 -0.45
N LEU A 456 -32.11 -3.83 0.71
CA LEU A 456 -32.50 -5.08 1.37
C LEU A 456 -33.59 -5.80 0.57
N ALA A 457 -33.33 -7.03 0.15
CA ALA A 457 -34.37 -7.97 -0.26
C ALA A 457 -35.28 -8.27 0.94
N ALA A 458 -36.59 -8.32 0.69
CA ALA A 458 -37.57 -8.60 1.72
C ALA A 458 -37.80 -10.11 1.86
N LEU A 459 -38.07 -10.55 3.09
CA LEU A 459 -38.65 -11.88 3.31
C LEU A 459 -40.02 -11.97 2.61
N ARG A 460 -40.22 -13.03 1.82
CA ARG A 460 -41.48 -13.29 1.13
C ARG A 460 -42.58 -13.79 2.07
N HIS A 461 -42.17 -14.41 3.17
CA HIS A 461 -43.05 -15.03 4.16
C HIS A 461 -42.55 -14.70 5.58
N PRO A 462 -43.43 -14.75 6.60
CA PRO A 462 -43.00 -14.68 7.99
C PRO A 462 -41.95 -15.75 8.28
N LEU A 463 -41.03 -15.47 9.21
CA LEU A 463 -39.86 -16.32 9.44
C LEU A 463 -40.18 -17.81 9.65
N ALA A 464 -41.25 -18.12 10.41
CA ALA A 464 -41.73 -19.49 10.64
C ALA A 464 -42.19 -20.23 9.37
N LYS A 465 -42.32 -19.54 8.23
CA LYS A 465 -42.67 -20.09 6.91
C LYS A 465 -41.49 -20.10 5.92
N THR A 466 -40.31 -19.67 6.35
CA THR A 466 -39.11 -19.52 5.52
C THR A 466 -38.26 -20.80 5.53
N VAL A 467 -37.79 -21.22 4.35
CA VAL A 467 -36.70 -22.19 4.21
C VAL A 467 -35.36 -21.49 4.16
N VAL A 468 -34.48 -21.85 5.10
CA VAL A 468 -33.17 -21.20 5.27
C VAL A 468 -32.06 -22.10 4.71
N THR A 469 -31.12 -21.49 3.99
CA THR A 469 -29.88 -22.13 3.52
C THR A 469 -28.68 -21.55 4.25
N LEU A 470 -27.68 -22.40 4.50
CA LEU A 470 -26.38 -21.97 5.02
C LEU A 470 -25.43 -21.82 3.85
N VAL A 471 -24.68 -20.72 3.84
CA VAL A 471 -23.56 -20.50 2.93
C VAL A 471 -22.34 -20.15 3.76
N SER A 472 -21.32 -20.99 3.76
CA SER A 472 -20.09 -20.72 4.51
C SER A 472 -18.93 -20.43 3.59
N SER A 473 -18.20 -19.35 3.84
CA SER A 473 -16.90 -19.10 3.22
C SER A 473 -15.75 -19.63 4.07
N ALA A 474 -16.01 -20.40 5.12
CA ALA A 474 -14.98 -20.86 6.05
C ALA A 474 -14.28 -22.17 5.65
N GLY A 475 -14.53 -22.69 4.44
CA GLY A 475 -13.94 -23.95 3.97
C GLY A 475 -14.64 -25.22 4.49
N ALA A 476 -15.90 -25.12 4.91
CA ALA A 476 -16.71 -26.28 5.31
C ALA A 476 -16.95 -27.24 4.13
N HIS A 477 -16.75 -28.53 4.29
CA HIS A 477 -17.01 -29.55 3.26
C HIS A 477 -17.32 -30.90 3.91
N CYS A 478 -17.88 -31.83 3.14
CA CYS A 478 -18.07 -33.20 3.62
C CYS A 478 -16.70 -33.90 3.68
N ARG A 479 -16.49 -34.76 4.68
CA ARG A 479 -15.23 -35.49 4.88
C ARG A 479 -14.84 -36.38 3.70
N ALA A 480 -15.82 -36.81 2.90
CA ALA A 480 -15.64 -37.58 1.67
C ALA A 480 -15.27 -36.72 0.45
N ASP A 481 -15.46 -35.40 0.53
CA ASP A 481 -15.11 -34.48 -0.55
C ASP A 481 -13.58 -34.34 -0.65
N GLN A 482 -13.11 -33.95 -1.83
CA GLN A 482 -11.75 -33.44 -1.93
C GLN A 482 -11.64 -32.14 -1.12
N PRO A 483 -10.69 -32.07 -0.16
CA PRO A 483 -10.46 -30.85 0.62
C PRO A 483 -10.22 -29.65 -0.29
N PHE A 484 -10.71 -28.48 0.13
CA PHE A 484 -10.40 -27.24 -0.58
C PHE A 484 -8.90 -27.03 -0.66
N ARG A 485 -8.46 -26.44 -1.76
CA ARG A 485 -7.08 -25.95 -1.84
C ARG A 485 -6.96 -24.78 -0.86
N PRO A 486 -5.90 -24.75 -0.02
CA PRO A 486 -5.73 -23.69 0.99
C PRO A 486 -5.78 -22.28 0.40
N TYR A 487 -5.30 -22.11 -0.84
CA TYR A 487 -5.25 -20.86 -1.59
C TYR A 487 -5.88 -21.02 -2.98
N ALA A 488 -6.50 -19.96 -3.48
CA ALA A 488 -7.08 -19.87 -4.84
C ALA A 488 -8.08 -21.01 -5.17
N ASP A 489 -9.02 -21.27 -4.26
CA ASP A 489 -10.13 -22.20 -4.49
C ASP A 489 -11.46 -21.43 -4.49
N TYR A 490 -12.02 -21.22 -5.69
CA TYR A 490 -13.33 -20.62 -5.89
C TYR A 490 -14.42 -21.67 -6.12
N SER A 491 -14.10 -22.96 -5.96
CA SER A 491 -15.08 -24.02 -6.16
C SER A 491 -16.15 -23.99 -5.06
N LEU A 492 -17.37 -24.36 -5.46
CA LEU A 492 -18.50 -24.47 -4.56
C LEU A 492 -18.67 -25.94 -4.16
N ARG A 493 -18.84 -26.22 -2.88
CA ARG A 493 -19.24 -27.52 -2.35
C ARG A 493 -20.71 -27.48 -1.95
N GLU A 494 -21.38 -28.58 -2.22
CA GLU A 494 -22.76 -28.83 -1.83
C GLU A 494 -22.74 -29.78 -0.62
N ILE A 495 -23.38 -29.37 0.47
CA ILE A 495 -23.49 -30.15 1.71
C ILE A 495 -24.96 -30.52 1.88
N PRO A 496 -25.36 -31.79 1.71
CA PRO A 496 -26.74 -32.23 1.88
C PRO A 496 -27.28 -31.91 3.28
N ALA A 497 -28.55 -31.56 3.39
CA ALA A 497 -29.21 -31.22 4.66
C ALA A 497 -29.14 -32.35 5.71
N ALA A 498 -29.09 -33.60 5.26
CA ALA A 498 -29.03 -34.78 6.10
C ALA A 498 -27.61 -35.08 6.64
N THR A 499 -26.58 -34.32 6.21
CA THR A 499 -25.19 -34.57 6.60
C THR A 499 -25.04 -34.46 8.12
N PRO A 500 -24.56 -35.50 8.81
CA PRO A 500 -24.23 -35.44 10.24
C PRO A 500 -23.11 -34.42 10.47
N SER A 501 -23.15 -33.69 11.59
CA SER A 501 -22.09 -32.74 11.95
C SER A 501 -20.71 -33.40 11.95
N THR A 502 -20.61 -34.65 12.39
CA THR A 502 -19.36 -35.44 12.42
C THR A 502 -18.75 -35.70 11.04
N GLU A 503 -19.53 -35.57 9.97
CA GLU A 503 -19.08 -35.72 8.58
C GLU A 503 -18.69 -34.40 7.93
N ILE A 504 -18.82 -33.27 8.64
CA ILE A 504 -18.40 -31.95 8.16
C ILE A 504 -17.02 -31.63 8.73
N THR A 505 -16.13 -31.17 7.87
CA THR A 505 -14.77 -30.76 8.24
C THR A 505 -14.38 -29.47 7.52
N PHE A 506 -13.21 -28.92 7.84
CA PHE A 506 -12.76 -27.61 7.39
C PHE A 506 -11.34 -27.69 6.84
N ALA A 507 -11.11 -27.07 5.68
CA ALA A 507 -9.81 -27.05 4.99
C ALA A 507 -9.19 -25.64 4.92
N SER A 508 -9.72 -24.68 5.69
CA SER A 508 -9.15 -23.33 5.78
C SER A 508 -7.85 -23.35 6.57
N GLY A 509 -6.81 -22.68 6.04
CA GLY A 509 -5.55 -22.44 6.76
C GLY A 509 -5.49 -21.06 7.43
N SER A 510 -6.57 -20.28 7.36
CA SER A 510 -6.58 -18.84 7.70
C SER A 510 -7.18 -18.52 9.08
N TYR A 511 -7.42 -19.53 9.91
CA TYR A 511 -7.86 -19.41 11.30
C TYR A 511 -7.53 -20.71 12.06
N ASP A 512 -7.62 -20.68 13.40
CA ASP A 512 -7.43 -21.89 14.21
C ASP A 512 -8.63 -22.83 14.06
N ASN A 513 -8.38 -24.03 13.53
CA ASN A 513 -9.43 -25.00 13.28
C ASN A 513 -9.77 -25.86 14.52
N SER A 514 -9.13 -25.63 15.68
CA SER A 514 -9.30 -26.45 16.88
C SER A 514 -10.75 -26.55 17.32
N ASP A 515 -11.45 -25.43 17.43
CA ASP A 515 -12.86 -25.38 17.86
C ASP A 515 -13.79 -26.02 16.83
N VAL A 516 -13.63 -25.72 15.54
CA VAL A 516 -14.50 -26.30 14.49
C VAL A 516 -14.26 -27.78 14.23
N ASN A 517 -13.05 -28.27 14.51
CA ASN A 517 -12.77 -29.70 14.43
C ASN A 517 -13.33 -30.46 15.64
N ALA A 518 -13.48 -29.79 16.79
CA ALA A 518 -14.19 -30.33 17.94
C ALA A 518 -15.72 -30.30 17.70
N ASP A 519 -16.26 -29.17 17.22
CA ASP A 519 -17.67 -28.98 16.90
C ASP A 519 -17.88 -28.13 15.63
N PRO A 520 -18.26 -28.75 14.50
CA PRO A 520 -18.52 -28.04 13.25
C PRO A 520 -19.61 -26.97 13.34
N ASN A 521 -20.49 -27.02 14.34
CA ASN A 521 -21.52 -26.00 14.53
C ASN A 521 -20.96 -24.61 14.88
N CYS A 522 -19.68 -24.51 15.27
CA CYS A 522 -19.00 -23.24 15.50
C CYS A 522 -18.89 -22.36 14.25
N LEU A 523 -18.89 -22.94 13.04
CA LEU A 523 -18.88 -22.19 11.76
C LEU A 523 -19.84 -22.70 10.69
N PHE A 524 -20.40 -23.90 10.86
CA PHE A 524 -21.40 -24.46 9.96
C PHE A 524 -22.54 -25.08 10.78
N PRO A 525 -23.45 -24.26 11.35
CA PRO A 525 -24.44 -24.68 12.35
C PRO A 525 -25.62 -25.44 11.74
N LEU A 526 -25.36 -26.45 10.90
CA LEU A 526 -26.39 -27.20 10.18
C LEU A 526 -27.29 -28.00 11.14
N GLU A 527 -26.72 -28.54 12.22
CA GLU A 527 -27.50 -29.24 13.24
C GLU A 527 -28.38 -28.25 14.01
N ARG A 528 -27.81 -27.14 14.47
CA ARG A 528 -28.58 -26.08 15.14
C ARG A 528 -29.69 -25.53 14.25
N LEU A 529 -29.44 -25.37 12.96
CA LEU A 529 -30.47 -24.91 12.01
C LEU A 529 -31.61 -25.93 11.84
N ARG A 530 -31.30 -27.23 11.81
CA ARG A 530 -32.31 -28.31 11.77
C ARG A 530 -33.15 -28.35 13.04
N GLU A 531 -32.54 -28.12 14.20
CA GLU A 531 -33.28 -28.01 15.45
C GLU A 531 -34.23 -26.80 15.42
N LEU A 532 -33.79 -25.62 14.94
CA LEU A 532 -34.67 -24.44 14.79
C LEU A 532 -35.86 -24.72 13.86
N ALA A 533 -35.69 -25.54 12.82
CA ALA A 533 -36.79 -26.01 11.98
C ALA A 533 -37.74 -26.95 12.74
N THR A 534 -37.19 -27.87 13.53
CA THR A 534 -37.97 -28.80 14.37
C THR A 534 -38.80 -28.04 15.42
N ASP A 535 -38.24 -26.98 15.98
CA ASP A 535 -38.89 -26.11 16.97
C ASP A 535 -39.89 -25.12 16.35
N GLY A 536 -40.00 -25.08 15.01
CA GLY A 536 -40.92 -24.21 14.29
C GLY A 536 -40.51 -22.73 14.22
N VAL A 537 -39.25 -22.41 14.54
CA VAL A 537 -38.70 -21.04 14.39
C VAL A 537 -38.61 -20.67 12.90
N ILE A 538 -38.28 -21.64 12.06
CA ILE A 538 -38.29 -21.57 10.60
C ILE A 538 -39.09 -22.75 10.04
N ARG A 539 -39.53 -22.69 8.77
CA ARG A 539 -40.29 -23.80 8.15
C ARG A 539 -39.44 -25.06 7.97
N GLY A 540 -38.18 -24.85 7.64
CA GLY A 540 -37.29 -25.93 7.23
C GLY A 540 -35.93 -25.43 6.79
N VAL A 541 -35.06 -26.38 6.48
CA VAL A 541 -33.76 -26.14 5.85
C VAL A 541 -33.82 -26.55 4.39
N ALA A 542 -33.04 -25.90 3.53
CA ALA A 542 -32.94 -26.28 2.13
C ALA A 542 -32.36 -27.70 2.00
N PRO A 543 -32.67 -28.46 0.93
CA PRO A 543 -32.15 -29.82 0.76
C PRO A 543 -30.61 -29.88 0.63
N VAL A 544 -30.00 -28.77 0.20
CA VAL A 544 -28.56 -28.61 0.01
C VAL A 544 -28.14 -27.26 0.59
N HIS A 545 -27.01 -27.26 1.27
CA HIS A 545 -26.31 -26.09 1.77
C HIS A 545 -25.01 -25.91 0.99
N PHE A 546 -24.42 -24.73 1.05
CA PHE A 546 -23.28 -24.43 0.20
C PHE A 546 -22.10 -23.97 1.03
N ALA A 547 -20.91 -24.29 0.55
CA ALA A 547 -19.69 -23.80 1.16
C ALA A 547 -18.61 -23.58 0.12
N MET A 548 -17.70 -22.66 0.43
CA MET A 548 -16.50 -22.41 -0.33
C MET A 548 -15.36 -22.03 0.61
N GLN A 549 -14.14 -21.97 0.06
CA GLN A 549 -12.96 -21.48 0.76
C GLN A 549 -12.84 -19.96 0.59
N GLY A 550 -12.93 -19.22 1.69
CA GLY A 550 -12.77 -17.76 1.72
C GLY A 550 -11.32 -17.28 1.80
N GLY A 551 -10.36 -18.19 2.00
CA GLY A 551 -8.91 -17.95 1.84
C GLY A 551 -8.47 -17.80 0.37
N GLY A 552 -9.42 -17.96 -0.56
CA GLY A 552 -9.20 -17.85 -1.99
C GLY A 552 -8.92 -16.42 -2.40
N THR A 553 -7.87 -16.27 -3.18
CA THR A 553 -7.38 -15.00 -3.62
C THR A 553 -8.23 -14.47 -4.80
N GLU A 554 -8.85 -15.36 -5.56
CA GLU A 554 -9.55 -15.05 -6.81
C GLU A 554 -10.99 -14.52 -6.60
N ILE A 555 -11.12 -13.44 -5.83
CA ILE A 555 -12.39 -12.80 -5.48
C ILE A 555 -13.23 -12.36 -6.69
N GLU A 556 -12.59 -12.00 -7.81
CA GLU A 556 -13.31 -11.72 -9.06
C GLU A 556 -13.92 -12.98 -9.69
N LEU A 557 -13.30 -14.16 -9.52
CA LEU A 557 -13.93 -15.42 -9.92
C LEU A 557 -15.08 -15.77 -8.97
N VAL A 558 -14.98 -15.42 -7.68
CA VAL A 558 -16.12 -15.51 -6.77
C VAL A 558 -17.27 -14.63 -7.26
N ARG A 559 -17.00 -13.39 -7.67
CA ARG A 559 -18.01 -12.45 -8.19
C ARG A 559 -18.62 -12.90 -9.51
N THR A 560 -17.81 -13.41 -10.44
CA THR A 560 -18.22 -13.63 -11.85
C THR A 560 -18.55 -15.08 -12.19
N ARG A 561 -18.15 -16.05 -11.36
CA ARG A 561 -18.43 -17.49 -11.57
C ARG A 561 -19.16 -18.12 -10.39
N THR A 562 -18.57 -18.10 -9.20
CA THR A 562 -19.10 -18.81 -8.03
C THR A 562 -20.41 -18.19 -7.57
N GLY A 563 -20.49 -16.86 -7.48
CA GLY A 563 -21.67 -16.11 -7.08
C GLY A 563 -22.86 -16.35 -7.99
N PRO A 564 -22.75 -16.17 -9.32
CA PRO A 564 -23.83 -16.49 -10.24
C PRO A 564 -24.28 -17.96 -10.16
N THR A 565 -23.34 -18.90 -10.03
CA THR A 565 -23.64 -20.33 -9.85
C THR A 565 -24.41 -20.59 -8.55
N LEU A 566 -23.97 -19.99 -7.44
CA LEU A 566 -24.60 -20.09 -6.14
C LEU A 566 -26.02 -19.50 -6.17
N VAL A 567 -26.20 -18.31 -6.75
CA VAL A 567 -27.53 -17.67 -6.89
C VAL A 567 -28.48 -18.58 -7.65
N GLN A 568 -28.04 -19.16 -8.77
CA GLN A 568 -28.86 -20.12 -9.53
C GLN A 568 -29.22 -21.34 -8.69
N ARG A 569 -28.25 -21.93 -7.98
CA ARG A 569 -28.48 -23.09 -7.11
C ARG A 569 -29.45 -22.80 -5.98
N LEU A 570 -29.35 -21.64 -5.33
CA LEU A 570 -30.27 -21.21 -4.27
C LEU A 570 -31.71 -21.09 -4.79
N GLN A 571 -31.88 -20.59 -6.02
CA GLN A 571 -33.19 -20.53 -6.67
C GLN A 571 -33.73 -21.93 -6.98
N ASP A 572 -32.88 -22.83 -7.49
CA ASP A 572 -33.24 -24.22 -7.81
C ASP A 572 -33.63 -25.02 -6.55
N THR A 573 -33.02 -24.74 -5.40
CA THR A 573 -33.27 -25.43 -4.12
C THR A 573 -34.46 -24.88 -3.34
N GLY A 574 -35.17 -23.88 -3.86
CA GLY A 574 -36.32 -23.26 -3.20
C GLY A 574 -35.95 -22.51 -1.91
N THR A 575 -34.77 -21.90 -1.89
CA THR A 575 -34.29 -21.12 -0.75
C THR A 575 -35.07 -19.82 -0.60
N ASP A 576 -35.61 -19.57 0.59
CA ASP A 576 -36.33 -18.34 0.91
C ASP A 576 -35.42 -17.29 1.57
N ALA A 577 -34.37 -17.72 2.28
CA ALA A 577 -33.37 -16.84 2.91
C ALA A 577 -32.02 -17.55 3.13
N VAL A 578 -30.94 -16.77 3.27
CA VAL A 578 -29.59 -17.29 3.45
C VAL A 578 -28.94 -16.73 4.72
N VAL A 579 -28.29 -17.62 5.49
CA VAL A 579 -27.35 -17.24 6.55
C VAL A 579 -25.94 -17.51 6.05
N LEU A 580 -25.11 -16.47 6.05
CA LEU A 580 -23.70 -16.54 5.70
C LEU A 580 -22.81 -16.59 6.94
N ILE A 581 -21.70 -17.32 6.85
CA ILE A 581 -20.70 -17.39 7.91
C ILE A 581 -19.31 -17.07 7.34
N GLY A 582 -18.62 -16.13 7.97
CA GLY A 582 -17.20 -15.83 7.73
C GLY A 582 -16.36 -16.13 8.97
N ALA A 583 -15.17 -16.70 8.78
CA ALA A 583 -14.32 -17.15 9.89
C ALA A 583 -13.08 -16.28 10.13
N CYS A 584 -12.54 -15.64 9.08
CA CYS A 584 -11.37 -14.76 9.12
C CYS A 584 -11.55 -13.57 8.16
N GLY A 585 -10.59 -12.64 8.08
CA GLY A 585 -10.69 -11.44 7.24
C GLY A 585 -10.98 -11.75 5.76
N SER A 586 -10.26 -12.70 5.16
CA SER A 586 -10.50 -13.11 3.76
C SER A 586 -11.85 -13.81 3.57
N CYS A 587 -12.28 -14.61 4.56
CA CYS A 587 -13.59 -15.25 4.52
C CYS A 587 -14.75 -14.24 4.56
N HIS A 588 -14.65 -13.19 5.36
CA HIS A 588 -15.65 -12.12 5.38
C HIS A 588 -15.71 -11.42 4.01
N ARG A 589 -14.57 -11.20 3.35
CA ARG A 589 -14.52 -10.66 1.99
C ARG A 589 -15.34 -11.48 0.99
N SER A 590 -15.06 -12.78 0.87
CA SER A 590 -15.80 -13.65 -0.04
C SER A 590 -17.28 -13.75 0.34
N ALA A 591 -17.59 -13.86 1.64
CA ALA A 591 -18.97 -13.94 2.12
C ALA A 591 -19.77 -12.69 1.73
N VAL A 592 -19.24 -11.48 1.91
CA VAL A 592 -19.97 -10.24 1.58
C VAL A 592 -20.16 -10.08 0.08
N VAL A 593 -19.19 -10.48 -0.75
CA VAL A 593 -19.38 -10.50 -2.21
C VAL A 593 -20.56 -11.40 -2.59
N LEU A 594 -20.61 -12.62 -2.05
CA LEU A 594 -21.73 -13.54 -2.28
C LEU A 594 -23.05 -12.96 -1.73
N GLN A 595 -23.01 -12.43 -0.51
CA GLN A 595 -24.16 -11.84 0.16
C GLN A 595 -24.83 -10.76 -0.69
N ARG A 596 -24.04 -9.85 -1.26
CA ARG A 596 -24.54 -8.77 -2.13
C ARG A 596 -25.19 -9.30 -3.40
N LEU A 597 -24.59 -10.29 -4.05
CA LEU A 597 -25.13 -10.91 -5.26
C LEU A 597 -26.47 -11.63 -4.98
N ILE A 598 -26.56 -12.32 -3.85
CA ILE A 598 -27.79 -13.02 -3.41
C ILE A 598 -28.92 -12.02 -3.13
N GLU A 599 -28.61 -10.90 -2.47
CA GLU A 599 -29.59 -9.83 -2.19
C GLU A 599 -30.07 -9.12 -3.46
N GLN A 600 -29.16 -8.85 -4.39
CA GLN A 600 -29.50 -8.31 -5.71
C GLN A 600 -30.40 -9.27 -6.51
N ALA A 601 -30.30 -10.58 -6.27
CA ALA A 601 -31.19 -11.59 -6.84
C ALA A 601 -32.54 -11.72 -6.09
N GLY A 602 -32.78 -10.89 -5.07
CA GLY A 602 -34.04 -10.85 -4.33
C GLY A 602 -34.20 -11.94 -3.27
N ILE A 603 -33.10 -12.54 -2.82
CA ILE A 603 -33.08 -13.49 -1.69
C ILE A 603 -32.48 -12.78 -0.47
N PRO A 604 -33.21 -12.63 0.64
CA PRO A 604 -32.71 -11.96 1.83
C PRO A 604 -31.59 -12.75 2.50
N THR A 605 -30.59 -12.03 3.01
CA THR A 605 -29.38 -12.59 3.60
C THR A 605 -29.05 -11.94 4.94
N VAL A 606 -28.30 -12.67 5.78
CA VAL A 606 -27.61 -12.14 6.95
C VAL A 606 -26.25 -12.82 7.07
N ILE A 607 -25.20 -12.07 7.42
CA ILE A 607 -23.90 -12.65 7.78
C ILE A 607 -23.74 -12.67 9.30
N ILE A 608 -23.31 -13.81 9.86
CA ILE A 608 -22.81 -13.90 11.23
C ILE A 608 -21.31 -13.65 11.16
N ALA A 609 -20.85 -12.58 11.81
CA ALA A 609 -19.52 -12.05 11.64
C ALA A 609 -18.81 -11.86 12.99
N SER A 610 -17.68 -12.55 13.16
CA SER A 610 -16.69 -12.24 14.18
C SER A 610 -15.92 -10.96 13.85
N LEU A 611 -15.86 -10.56 12.56
CA LEU A 611 -15.23 -9.33 12.07
C LEU A 611 -16.28 -8.41 11.41
N PRO A 612 -17.19 -7.79 12.19
CA PRO A 612 -18.33 -7.04 11.65
C PRO A 612 -17.92 -5.75 10.92
N THR A 613 -16.77 -5.17 11.26
CA THR A 613 -16.20 -3.98 10.62
C THR A 613 -15.80 -4.25 9.17
N VAL A 614 -15.09 -5.36 8.94
CA VAL A 614 -14.74 -5.86 7.60
C VAL A 614 -16.01 -6.05 6.78
N ALA A 615 -17.03 -6.71 7.35
CA ALA A 615 -18.28 -6.92 6.64
C ALA A 615 -18.99 -5.61 6.27
N ALA A 616 -19.02 -4.63 7.18
CA ALA A 616 -19.67 -3.35 6.98
C ALA A 616 -19.00 -2.51 5.87
N GLN A 617 -17.67 -2.47 5.86
CA GLN A 617 -16.89 -1.71 4.87
C GLN A 617 -17.08 -2.23 3.43
N LEU A 618 -17.26 -3.54 3.30
CA LEU A 618 -17.52 -4.23 2.04
C LEU A 618 -18.98 -4.10 1.56
N GLY A 619 -19.84 -3.44 2.34
CA GLY A 619 -21.25 -3.22 1.99
C GLY A 619 -22.13 -4.43 2.28
N ALA A 620 -21.89 -5.16 3.38
CA ALA A 620 -22.80 -6.22 3.81
C ALA A 620 -24.23 -5.68 4.07
N PRO A 621 -25.26 -6.30 3.50
CA PRO A 621 -26.66 -5.90 3.68
C PRO A 621 -27.16 -5.97 5.13
N ARG A 622 -26.90 -7.09 5.82
CA ARG A 622 -27.27 -7.32 7.23
C ARG A 622 -26.17 -8.07 7.95
N ILE A 623 -25.78 -7.61 9.14
CA ILE A 623 -24.69 -8.16 9.95
C ILE A 623 -25.18 -8.49 11.36
N ALA A 624 -25.03 -9.75 11.75
CA ALA A 624 -25.09 -10.19 13.14
C ALA A 624 -23.66 -10.25 13.68
N ALA A 625 -23.29 -9.25 14.49
CA ALA A 625 -21.95 -9.11 15.05
C ALA A 625 -21.84 -9.92 16.35
N THR A 626 -20.84 -10.78 16.45
CA THR A 626 -20.58 -11.63 17.62
C THR A 626 -19.22 -11.32 18.23
N ASP A 627 -19.12 -11.26 19.57
CA ASP A 627 -17.84 -11.13 20.27
C ASP A 627 -17.19 -12.52 20.48
N THR A 628 -16.80 -13.15 19.38
CA THR A 628 -16.24 -14.52 19.33
C THR A 628 -14.92 -14.53 18.57
N PRO A 629 -13.97 -15.45 18.88
CA PRO A 629 -12.73 -15.54 18.12
C PRO A 629 -13.02 -15.97 16.68
N MET A 630 -12.08 -15.62 15.80
CA MET A 630 -12.00 -16.20 14.47
C MET A 630 -11.96 -17.73 14.58
N GLY A 631 -12.75 -18.43 13.77
CA GLY A 631 -12.91 -19.87 13.91
C GLY A 631 -14.13 -20.31 14.74
N ALA A 632 -14.81 -19.41 15.43
CA ALA A 632 -15.94 -19.77 16.30
C ALA A 632 -17.09 -18.74 16.28
N ALA A 633 -17.48 -18.28 15.09
CA ALA A 633 -18.53 -17.26 14.91
C ALA A 633 -19.86 -17.58 15.60
N LEU A 634 -20.16 -18.87 15.81
CA LEU A 634 -21.36 -19.34 16.51
C LEU A 634 -21.12 -19.64 18.01
N GLY A 635 -19.99 -19.25 18.57
CA GLY A 635 -19.65 -19.46 19.98
C GLY A 635 -18.84 -20.74 20.25
N ALA A 636 -18.75 -21.10 21.52
CA ALA A 636 -17.88 -22.16 22.03
C ALA A 636 -18.23 -23.56 21.45
N PRO A 637 -17.23 -24.45 21.27
CA PRO A 637 -17.48 -25.81 20.87
C PRO A 637 -18.30 -26.55 21.93
N HIS A 638 -19.26 -27.36 21.48
CA HIS A 638 -20.16 -28.13 22.34
C HIS A 638 -21.05 -27.30 23.28
N ASP A 639 -21.25 -26.00 23.02
CA ASP A 639 -22.30 -25.19 23.64
C ASP A 639 -23.49 -24.99 22.68
N PRO A 640 -24.39 -25.98 22.55
CA PRO A 640 -25.54 -25.87 21.65
C PRO A 640 -26.46 -24.73 22.05
N ALA A 641 -26.53 -24.37 23.34
CA ALA A 641 -27.42 -23.30 23.79
C ALA A 641 -26.94 -21.93 23.28
N GLN A 642 -25.62 -21.65 23.36
CA GLN A 642 -25.03 -20.43 22.82
C GLN A 642 -25.18 -20.36 21.30
N GLN A 643 -24.81 -21.43 20.60
CA GLN A 643 -24.89 -21.51 19.14
C GLN A 643 -26.32 -21.27 18.63
N ARG A 644 -27.33 -21.83 19.31
CA ARG A 644 -28.74 -21.60 18.98
C ARG A 644 -29.16 -20.15 19.19
N ARG A 645 -28.73 -19.50 20.27
CA ARG A 645 -29.07 -18.09 20.54
C ARG A 645 -28.49 -17.19 19.45
N ILE A 646 -27.20 -17.37 19.12
CA ILE A 646 -26.53 -16.60 18.05
C ILE A 646 -27.27 -16.80 16.72
N LEU A 647 -27.49 -18.06 16.31
CA LEU A 647 -28.15 -18.36 15.05
C LEU A 647 -29.58 -17.81 15.00
N THR A 648 -30.35 -17.93 16.08
CA THR A 648 -31.72 -17.41 16.15
C THR A 648 -31.74 -15.90 16.02
N SER A 649 -30.88 -15.20 16.76
CA SER A 649 -30.78 -13.74 16.68
C SER A 649 -30.34 -13.25 15.31
N ALA A 650 -29.41 -13.95 14.66
CA ALA A 650 -28.99 -13.62 13.30
C ALA A 650 -30.15 -13.76 12.30
N ILE A 651 -30.87 -14.89 12.35
CA ILE A 651 -32.02 -15.14 11.46
C ILE A 651 -33.14 -14.12 11.68
N GLN A 652 -33.37 -13.67 12.92
CA GLN A 652 -34.36 -12.62 13.21
C GLN A 652 -34.06 -11.30 12.46
N LEU A 653 -32.80 -10.99 12.16
CA LEU A 653 -32.43 -9.78 11.39
C LEU A 653 -32.98 -9.79 9.97
N LEU A 654 -33.25 -10.96 9.40
CA LEU A 654 -33.89 -11.07 8.08
C LEU A 654 -35.27 -10.37 8.09
N ASP A 655 -35.97 -10.40 9.22
CA ASP A 655 -37.29 -9.78 9.40
C ASP A 655 -37.23 -8.41 10.10
N THR A 656 -36.26 -8.14 10.96
CA THR A 656 -36.23 -6.91 11.79
C THR A 656 -35.38 -5.78 11.21
N ALA A 657 -34.38 -6.06 10.38
CA ALA A 657 -33.57 -5.02 9.76
C ALA A 657 -34.41 -4.15 8.80
N ARG A 658 -34.26 -2.83 8.87
CA ARG A 658 -35.02 -1.86 8.05
C ARG A 658 -34.16 -1.06 7.08
N THR A 659 -32.85 -1.03 7.30
CA THR A 659 -31.89 -0.21 6.54
C THR A 659 -30.75 -1.07 6.00
N PRO A 660 -30.31 -0.90 4.74
CA PRO A 660 -29.09 -1.52 4.23
C PRO A 660 -27.88 -1.24 5.14
N GLY A 661 -27.04 -2.24 5.38
CA GLY A 661 -25.90 -2.12 6.29
C GLY A 661 -26.25 -2.20 7.77
N HIS A 662 -27.43 -2.74 8.13
CA HIS A 662 -27.84 -2.86 9.52
C HIS A 662 -26.94 -3.85 10.28
N ILE A 663 -26.40 -3.39 11.41
CA ILE A 663 -25.57 -4.19 12.31
C ILE A 663 -26.31 -4.38 13.63
N THR A 664 -26.42 -5.61 14.10
CA THR A 664 -26.84 -5.91 15.47
C THR A 664 -25.72 -6.64 16.20
N HIS A 665 -25.25 -6.04 17.30
CA HIS A 665 -24.30 -6.66 18.20
C HIS A 665 -25.03 -7.61 19.14
N LEU A 666 -24.70 -8.90 19.05
CA LEU A 666 -25.27 -9.94 19.88
C LEU A 666 -24.60 -9.93 21.27
N PRO A 667 -25.34 -10.22 22.35
CA PRO A 667 -24.80 -10.20 23.71
C PRO A 667 -23.87 -11.40 24.01
N GLU A 668 -23.84 -12.39 23.12
CA GLU A 668 -23.06 -13.61 23.31
C GLU A 668 -21.58 -13.34 23.06
N SER A 669 -20.74 -13.81 23.98
CA SER A 669 -19.28 -13.70 23.91
C SER A 669 -18.64 -15.06 24.17
N TYR A 670 -17.54 -15.32 23.50
CA TYR A 670 -16.65 -16.46 23.72
C TYR A 670 -15.24 -15.96 23.41
N ARG A 671 -14.27 -16.22 24.29
CA ARG A 671 -12.88 -15.83 24.10
C ARG A 671 -11.99 -16.97 24.60
N THR A 672 -11.04 -17.38 23.78
CA THR A 672 -10.02 -18.41 24.09
C THR A 672 -8.87 -17.84 24.89
#